data_AF-R7H0F9-F1
#
_entry.id   AF-R7H0F9-F1
#
_cell.length_a   1.000
_cell.length_b   1.000
_cell.length_c   1.000
_cell.angle_alpha   90.00
_cell.angle_beta   90.00
_cell.angle_gamma   90.00
#
_symmetry.space_group_name_H-M   'P 1'
#
loop_
_entity.id
_entity.type
_entity.pdbx_description
1 polymer ?
#
loop_
_entity_poly.entity_id
_entity_poly.type
_entity_poly.pdbx_seq_one_letter_code
_entity_poly.pdbx_strand_id
1 'polypeptide(L)'
;MLYCVCSSYKRAEYLKKKLDAAQTQYFSGDDRAIEKVLKEEEIVLKKSRGNGEFEEALIAGRGVVVFHQDIGAVAVEVKEGQTLIPAVLVSKDQMIDETVVLGSYGDNGPELKPVPGIDTGDQVTFTVDIKLPAGLVTDKSRIICQPMAVDCQTEDTLAYLKPIILESADYHKKQDKRMGFDYHQNDSVARGYDPSYVLENDKMVRYKAQVTYKKPDKEKIYRGSYRVVLEDYHHIIWDSGEQTTGSCLAFKPLKFLDLSVAAADMELTDDFMEPAEENTVPMSRDLPLRFEQGKDILTNDSLNTVIQNNIVAELKSYGDQLWSVSVQGSSSPEGSVERNTLLANKRADYARRFLNSKIKSGVPIATLEPRLYTWEDFLFEVQKLANQEMYDQVKAIVDANPNNVGYKMLKDLPYWSTYLEPIFERERVMVCKYKYLKKHIMTADEVVETYFAEKPDYVSGKKTLSNGDYFNLFANVTDTLELDTITMLAYKHITSQSDYTSFRLAPYVANRMALIASRNGMPDVNILKPFIDMRKPVNTWDKSDAMNPVMLNREQIVLNQAVMYFQEAKLDSAMLFIEMLEKKNAQVEATKRMRKLVVFQQGYAAYLQGLIKDPKLVADIKAAERYVLNSGDFNRAIIWTELHAQLGKSREECERLLDRMPDDNPKKWYLKGIIWADEAGKEPDVEGYAPINSNGFHKLSDEEEFALMRTDPLKFEEYNKKLDEYNAKLEDDADQVDTSKVPFFLAYFQHSFDMEKKFIRYYRNEGNVNDKIRKEYKYSRKDIPAYRQKFEMIKAYHDQQIAEETGTGLNEESTQEQSSPNNTESTAPSEDNK
;
A
#
# COMPACT_ATOMS: atom_id res chain seq x y z
N MET A 1 45.30 17.68 4.41
CA MET A 1 46.35 17.74 5.44
C MET A 1 47.71 17.80 4.80
N LEU A 2 48.70 18.36 5.48
CA LEU A 2 50.09 18.45 5.00
C LEU A 2 51.01 17.60 5.89
N TYR A 3 52.10 17.03 5.36
CA TYR A 3 53.03 16.23 6.15
C TYR A 3 54.50 16.37 5.69
N CYS A 4 55.44 16.06 6.57
CA CYS A 4 56.86 15.89 6.23
C CYS A 4 57.54 14.82 7.07
N VAL A 5 58.43 14.04 6.45
CA VAL A 5 59.22 12.99 7.12
C VAL A 5 60.52 13.59 7.67
N CYS A 6 60.79 13.33 8.94
CA CYS A 6 61.95 13.81 9.68
C CYS A 6 62.95 12.67 9.91
N SER A 7 64.23 13.03 10.04
CA SER A 7 65.32 12.07 10.26
C SER A 7 65.24 11.28 11.58
N SER A 8 64.49 11.79 12.57
CA SER A 8 64.20 11.10 13.83
C SER A 8 62.87 11.57 14.43
N TYR A 9 62.29 10.79 15.35
CA TYR A 9 61.10 11.19 16.10
C TYR A 9 61.33 12.46 16.94
N LYS A 10 62.50 12.60 17.58
CA LYS A 10 62.88 13.83 18.31
C LYS A 10 62.87 15.07 17.42
N ARG A 11 63.29 14.95 16.15
CA ARG A 11 63.23 16.04 15.18
C ARG A 11 61.78 16.38 14.80
N ALA A 12 60.91 15.37 14.67
CA ALA A 12 59.48 15.58 14.43
C ALA A 12 58.81 16.31 15.61
N GLU A 13 59.10 15.93 16.86
CA GLU A 13 58.55 16.61 18.04
C GLU A 13 59.02 18.06 18.15
N TYR A 14 60.29 18.32 17.81
CA TYR A 14 60.83 19.70 17.75
C TYR A 14 60.07 20.55 16.73
N LEU A 15 59.84 20.02 15.54
CA LEU A 15 59.16 20.73 14.46
C LEU A 15 57.67 20.93 14.74
N LYS A 16 57.01 19.94 15.35
CA LYS A 16 55.64 20.08 15.87
C LYS A 16 55.52 21.28 16.80
N LYS A 17 56.41 21.41 17.80
CA LYS A 17 56.39 22.53 18.75
C LYS A 17 56.57 23.89 18.07
N LYS A 18 57.49 23.97 17.08
CA LYS A 18 57.68 25.22 16.31
C LYS A 18 56.46 25.57 15.44
N LEU A 19 55.83 24.59 14.80
CA LEU A 19 54.64 24.80 13.98
C LEU A 19 53.41 25.17 14.82
N ASP A 20 53.20 24.51 15.97
CA ASP A 20 52.13 24.88 16.92
C ASP A 20 52.32 26.32 17.45
N ALA A 21 53.56 26.73 17.75
CA ALA A 21 53.87 28.10 18.18
C ALA A 21 53.65 29.13 17.06
N ALA A 22 54.08 28.82 15.83
CA ALA A 22 53.87 29.68 14.67
C ALA A 22 52.38 29.80 14.29
N GLN A 23 51.60 28.74 14.51
CA GLN A 23 50.15 28.77 14.30
C GLN A 23 49.47 29.72 15.31
N THR A 24 49.90 29.71 16.57
CA THR A 24 49.41 30.67 17.57
C THR A 24 49.71 32.12 17.16
N GLN A 25 50.87 32.36 16.54
CA GLN A 25 51.24 33.67 15.99
C GLN A 25 50.43 34.03 14.73
N TYR A 26 50.15 33.05 13.87
CA TYR A 26 49.28 33.21 12.70
C TYR A 26 47.86 33.64 13.12
N PHE A 27 47.26 32.98 14.11
CA PHE A 27 45.95 33.34 14.62
C PHE A 27 45.90 34.66 15.40
N SER A 28 47.06 35.17 15.86
CA SER A 28 47.17 36.51 16.46
C SER A 28 47.53 37.60 15.45
N GLY A 29 47.53 37.28 14.14
CA GLY A 29 47.60 38.25 13.05
C GLY A 29 48.93 38.33 12.30
N ASP A 30 49.90 37.44 12.55
CA ASP A 30 51.11 37.32 11.72
C ASP A 30 50.96 36.25 10.64
N ASP A 31 50.41 36.65 9.49
CA ASP A 31 50.11 35.77 8.35
C ASP A 31 51.33 35.02 7.80
N ARG A 32 52.57 35.43 8.16
CA ARG A 32 53.82 34.82 7.66
C ARG A 32 54.53 33.94 8.68
N ALA A 33 54.01 33.81 9.91
CA ALA A 33 54.67 33.06 10.99
C ALA A 33 54.95 31.60 10.61
N ILE A 34 54.00 30.92 9.98
CA ILE A 34 54.14 29.53 9.54
C ILE A 34 55.15 29.43 8.39
N GLU A 35 55.09 30.33 7.41
CA GLU A 35 56.01 30.34 6.25
C GLU A 35 57.46 30.57 6.69
N LYS A 36 57.67 31.40 7.71
CA LYS A 36 59.00 31.65 8.30
C LYS A 36 59.60 30.39 8.92
N VAL A 37 58.83 29.62 9.68
CA VAL A 37 59.29 28.35 10.27
C VAL A 37 59.61 27.32 9.19
N LEU A 38 58.78 27.21 8.14
CA LEU A 38 59.04 26.29 7.03
C LEU A 38 60.33 26.65 6.28
N LYS A 39 60.62 27.94 6.11
CA LYS A 39 61.84 28.42 5.46
C LYS A 39 63.08 28.30 6.33
N GLU A 40 62.99 28.59 7.63
CA GLU A 40 64.11 28.46 8.58
C GLU A 40 64.55 27.02 8.78
N GLU A 41 63.61 26.07 8.77
CA GLU A 41 63.88 24.65 8.98
C GLU A 41 64.10 23.88 7.67
N GLU A 42 64.05 24.57 6.52
CA GLU A 42 64.18 24.02 5.16
C GLU A 42 63.21 22.85 4.88
N ILE A 43 61.94 23.01 5.30
CA ILE A 43 60.92 21.95 5.22
C ILE A 43 60.00 22.17 4.03
N VAL A 44 59.85 21.13 3.23
CA VAL A 44 58.82 21.05 2.19
C VAL A 44 57.69 20.14 2.66
N LEU A 45 56.51 20.72 2.87
CA LEU A 45 55.30 19.98 3.23
C LEU A 45 54.65 19.32 2.00
N LYS A 46 54.35 18.03 2.10
CA LYS A 46 53.65 17.23 1.08
C LYS A 46 52.15 17.15 1.40
N LYS A 47 51.30 17.06 0.38
CA LYS A 47 49.84 16.88 0.56
C LYS A 47 49.50 15.41 0.80
N SER A 48 48.64 15.14 1.78
CA SER A 48 48.03 13.82 1.98
C SER A 48 46.95 13.51 0.93
N ARG A 49 46.50 12.25 0.87
CA ARG A 49 45.24 11.85 0.20
C ARG A 49 44.04 12.53 0.88
N GLY A 50 42.90 12.54 0.20
CA GLY A 50 41.67 13.22 0.65
C GLY A 50 41.09 12.71 1.97
N ASN A 51 41.40 11.46 2.35
CA ASN A 51 41.05 10.85 3.63
C ASN A 51 42.07 11.11 4.75
N GLY A 52 43.11 11.91 4.51
CA GLY A 52 44.14 12.22 5.50
C GLY A 52 45.33 11.25 5.54
N GLU A 53 45.30 10.16 4.75
CA GLU A 53 46.36 9.16 4.70
C GLU A 53 47.46 9.51 3.69
N PHE A 54 48.66 8.95 3.88
CA PHE A 54 49.77 9.03 2.93
C PHE A 54 50.61 7.75 2.98
N GLU A 55 51.20 7.39 1.84
CA GLU A 55 52.11 6.24 1.69
C GLU A 55 53.52 6.76 1.39
N GLU A 56 54.47 6.43 2.26
CA GLU A 56 55.90 6.62 2.00
C GLU A 56 56.72 5.43 2.50
N ALA A 57 57.87 5.19 1.88
CA ALA A 57 58.84 4.20 2.35
C ALA A 57 59.54 4.74 3.61
N LEU A 58 59.04 4.35 4.78
CA LEU A 58 59.50 4.85 6.08
C LEU A 58 60.43 3.82 6.75
N ILE A 59 61.48 4.32 7.40
CA ILE A 59 62.45 3.50 8.15
C ILE A 59 62.18 3.69 9.64
N ALA A 60 62.14 2.59 10.40
CA ALA A 60 61.91 2.60 11.84
C ALA A 60 62.89 3.55 12.56
N GLY A 61 62.36 4.34 13.51
CA GLY A 61 63.12 5.36 14.25
C GLY A 61 63.11 6.78 13.63
N ARG A 62 62.54 6.94 12.43
CA ARG A 62 62.18 8.25 11.87
C ARG A 62 60.87 8.76 12.45
N GLY A 63 60.60 10.05 12.31
CA GLY A 63 59.35 10.68 12.74
C GLY A 63 58.65 11.37 11.59
N VAL A 64 57.33 11.46 11.61
CA VAL A 64 56.56 12.24 10.64
C VAL A 64 55.80 13.34 11.36
N VAL A 65 55.83 14.55 10.81
CA VAL A 65 54.97 15.64 11.29
C VAL A 65 53.82 15.80 10.32
N VAL A 66 52.60 15.78 10.84
CA VAL A 66 51.36 16.07 10.12
C VAL A 66 50.83 17.41 10.62
N PHE A 67 50.52 18.31 9.70
CA PHE A 67 50.15 19.68 9.98
C PHE A 67 48.90 20.10 9.20
N HIS A 68 48.03 20.84 9.88
CA HIS A 68 46.94 21.58 9.26
C HIS A 68 46.91 23.00 9.80
N GLN A 69 46.75 23.97 8.92
CA GLN A 69 46.81 25.39 9.26
C GLN A 69 45.80 25.78 10.34
N ASP A 70 44.62 25.14 10.36
CA ASP A 70 43.57 25.44 11.33
C ASP A 70 43.55 24.55 12.59
N ILE A 71 44.27 23.41 12.58
CA ILE A 71 44.15 22.37 13.64
C ILE A 71 45.47 22.15 14.40
N GLY A 72 46.60 22.47 13.78
CA GLY A 72 47.94 22.39 14.36
C GLY A 72 48.75 21.19 13.87
N ALA A 73 49.83 20.89 14.59
CA ALA A 73 50.78 19.84 14.25
C ALA A 73 50.71 18.64 15.21
N VAL A 74 50.95 17.45 14.65
CA VAL A 74 51.17 16.19 15.39
C VAL A 74 52.44 15.53 14.87
N ALA A 75 53.28 15.05 15.79
CA ALA A 75 54.44 14.24 15.48
C ALA A 75 54.11 12.77 15.75
N VAL A 76 54.43 11.89 14.81
CA VAL A 76 54.18 10.44 14.88
C VAL A 76 55.50 9.70 14.70
N GLU A 77 55.81 8.76 15.59
CA GLU A 77 56.97 7.87 15.45
C GLU A 77 56.67 6.74 14.47
N VAL A 78 57.60 6.45 13.56
CA VAL A 78 57.50 5.31 12.64
C VAL A 78 57.95 4.04 13.36
N LYS A 79 57.03 3.10 13.57
CA LYS A 79 57.32 1.78 14.14
C LYS A 79 57.78 0.79 13.06
N GLU A 80 58.50 -0.26 13.47
CA GLU A 80 59.03 -1.27 12.57
C GLU A 80 57.91 -1.99 11.79
N GLY A 81 58.05 -2.10 10.46
CA GLY A 81 57.04 -2.70 9.57
C GLY A 81 55.87 -1.80 9.15
N GLN A 82 55.83 -0.54 9.61
CA GLN A 82 54.71 0.37 9.37
C GLN A 82 54.86 1.15 8.04
N THR A 83 54.02 0.85 7.04
CA THR A 83 54.01 1.50 5.71
C THR A 83 52.90 2.56 5.54
N LEU A 84 51.91 2.55 6.43
CA LEU A 84 50.75 3.47 6.44
C LEU A 84 50.63 4.13 7.81
N ILE A 85 50.54 5.46 7.81
CA ILE A 85 50.32 6.26 9.04
C ILE A 85 48.94 6.92 8.95
N PRO A 86 47.94 6.46 9.72
CA PRO A 86 46.69 7.17 9.90
C PRO A 86 46.91 8.28 10.92
N ALA A 87 47.08 9.52 10.47
CA ALA A 87 47.15 10.67 11.37
C ALA A 87 45.77 11.35 11.43
N VAL A 88 45.07 11.21 12.55
CA VAL A 88 43.86 11.99 12.85
C VAL A 88 44.30 13.26 13.60
N LEU A 89 44.13 14.43 12.99
CA LEU A 89 44.25 15.69 13.71
C LEU A 89 42.92 15.95 14.44
N VAL A 90 42.93 15.85 15.76
CA VAL A 90 41.80 16.24 16.61
C VAL A 90 42.02 17.69 17.04
N SER A 91 40.98 18.53 16.90
CA SER A 91 40.94 19.93 17.34
C SER A 91 41.47 20.08 18.78
N LYS A 92 42.54 20.86 18.96
CA LYS A 92 43.07 21.18 20.30
C LYS A 92 42.40 22.45 20.83
N ASP A 93 41.36 22.29 21.64
CA ASP A 93 40.99 23.32 22.62
C ASP A 93 42.05 23.34 23.74
N GLN A 94 42.51 24.54 24.11
CA GLN A 94 43.57 24.76 25.11
C GLN A 94 43.11 24.33 26.51
N MET A 95 43.85 23.43 27.16
CA MET A 95 43.81 23.26 28.62
C MET A 95 44.92 24.06 29.28
N ILE A 96 44.56 24.83 30.30
CA ILE A 96 45.47 25.44 31.28
C ILE A 96 45.54 24.49 32.48
N ASP A 97 46.74 24.37 33.04
CA ASP A 97 47.10 23.47 34.13
C ASP A 97 46.49 23.88 35.49
N GLU A 98 46.27 22.88 36.33
CA GLU A 98 45.92 22.88 37.77
C GLU A 98 44.56 23.46 38.22
N THR A 99 43.54 22.61 38.32
CA THR A 99 43.04 22.02 39.61
C THR A 99 41.87 21.11 39.30
N VAL A 100 41.85 19.91 39.88
CA VAL A 100 40.70 18.98 39.72
C VAL A 100 39.49 19.58 40.43
N VAL A 101 38.60 20.19 39.67
CA VAL A 101 37.19 20.33 40.03
C VAL A 101 36.45 19.26 39.24
N LEU A 102 35.95 18.23 39.93
CA LEU A 102 35.02 17.25 39.36
C LEU A 102 33.72 17.97 38.97
N GLY A 103 33.68 18.52 37.76
CA GLY A 103 32.48 19.02 37.11
C GLY A 103 32.18 18.15 35.89
N SER A 104 31.07 17.43 35.93
CA SER A 104 30.48 16.74 34.80
C SER A 104 30.16 17.75 33.68
N TYR A 105 30.91 17.73 32.58
CA TYR A 105 30.56 18.48 31.37
C TYR A 105 29.35 17.82 30.70
N GLY A 106 28.16 18.35 30.99
CA GLY A 106 27.00 18.17 30.12
C GLY A 106 27.14 19.11 28.93
N ASP A 107 26.93 18.60 27.73
CA ASP A 107 26.88 19.38 26.49
C ASP A 107 25.72 20.40 26.61
N ASN A 108 26.06 21.69 26.81
CA ASN A 108 25.12 22.76 27.18
C ASN A 108 25.10 23.90 26.14
N GLY A 109 25.27 23.61 24.85
CA GLY A 109 25.08 24.62 23.78
C GLY A 109 23.62 25.05 23.59
N PRO A 110 23.35 26.15 22.85
CA PRO A 110 22.00 26.49 22.39
C PRO A 110 21.31 25.31 21.70
N GLU A 111 20.11 24.95 22.14
CA GLU A 111 19.33 23.85 21.58
C GLU A 111 18.07 24.41 20.91
N LEU A 112 17.90 24.09 19.62
CA LEU A 112 16.68 24.35 18.88
C LEU A 112 16.07 23.01 18.49
N LYS A 113 14.86 22.72 18.98
CA LYS A 113 14.17 21.49 18.64
C LYS A 113 13.29 21.71 17.41
N PRO A 114 13.54 21.02 16.29
CA PRO A 114 12.57 20.98 15.21
C PRO A 114 11.33 20.24 15.71
N VAL A 115 10.21 20.96 15.80
CA VAL A 115 8.92 20.40 16.19
C VAL A 115 8.00 20.45 14.95
N PRO A 116 7.59 19.29 14.41
CA PRO A 116 6.76 19.24 13.21
C PRO A 116 5.55 20.18 13.32
N GLY A 117 5.30 20.93 12.25
CA GLY A 117 4.14 21.79 12.16
C GLY A 117 2.84 20.99 12.11
N ILE A 118 1.75 21.61 12.57
CA ILE A 118 0.39 21.05 12.52
C ILE A 118 -0.32 21.68 11.33
N ASP A 119 -0.59 20.90 10.28
CA ASP A 119 -1.44 21.32 9.15
C ASP A 119 -2.90 20.98 9.45
N THR A 120 -3.75 21.99 9.41
CA THR A 120 -5.20 21.86 9.63
C THR A 120 -6.00 21.87 8.31
N GLY A 121 -5.32 22.04 7.18
CA GLY A 121 -5.90 22.14 5.84
C GLY A 121 -5.87 23.58 5.31
N ASP A 122 -6.54 24.52 5.98
CA ASP A 122 -6.54 25.96 5.62
C ASP A 122 -5.32 26.71 6.17
N GLN A 123 -4.74 26.20 7.25
CA GLN A 123 -3.65 26.85 7.96
C GLN A 123 -2.67 25.80 8.45
N VAL A 124 -1.39 26.17 8.49
CA VAL A 124 -0.36 25.38 9.14
C VAL A 124 0.21 26.18 10.31
N THR A 125 0.37 25.52 11.45
CA THR A 125 0.94 26.13 12.65
C THR A 125 2.30 25.51 12.93
N PHE A 126 3.32 26.33 13.08
CA PHE A 126 4.68 25.89 13.37
C PHE A 126 5.08 26.29 14.79
N THR A 127 5.77 25.40 15.48
CA THR A 127 6.29 25.67 16.82
C THR A 127 7.69 26.25 16.73
N VAL A 128 7.90 27.39 17.38
CA VAL A 128 9.22 27.97 17.65
C VAL A 128 9.59 27.59 19.07
N ASP A 129 10.70 26.84 19.24
CA ASP A 129 11.20 26.37 20.53
C ASP A 129 12.65 26.81 20.73
N ILE A 130 12.84 27.84 21.54
CA ILE A 130 14.14 28.48 21.79
C ILE A 130 14.62 28.09 23.18
N LYS A 131 15.74 27.36 23.24
CA LYS A 131 16.42 27.02 24.49
C LYS A 131 17.87 27.48 24.44
N LEU A 132 18.18 28.54 25.20
CA LEU A 132 19.56 29.06 25.32
C LEU A 132 20.08 28.78 26.73
N PRO A 133 21.34 28.32 26.89
CA PRO A 133 21.94 28.06 28.20
C PRO A 133 22.10 29.34 29.02
N ALA A 134 22.24 29.18 30.34
CA ALA A 134 22.68 30.26 31.22
C ALA A 134 24.07 30.78 30.78
N GLY A 135 24.36 32.05 31.04
CA GLY A 135 25.60 32.71 30.63
C GLY A 135 25.63 33.29 29.22
N LEU A 136 24.70 32.91 28.33
CA LEU A 136 24.69 33.43 26.94
C LEU A 136 23.98 34.79 26.82
N VAL A 137 22.96 35.00 27.64
CA VAL A 137 22.09 36.19 27.62
C VAL A 137 22.48 37.14 28.76
N THR A 138 22.52 38.43 28.44
CA THR A 138 22.89 39.50 29.38
C THR A 138 21.75 40.51 29.52
N ASP A 139 21.88 41.45 30.46
CA ASP A 139 20.98 42.59 30.59
C ASP A 139 20.99 43.53 29.37
N LYS A 140 21.86 43.30 28.38
CA LYS A 140 21.94 44.09 27.14
C LYS A 140 21.65 43.22 25.90
N SER A 141 20.91 42.14 26.06
CA SER A 141 20.65 41.21 24.97
C SER A 141 19.26 41.42 24.36
N ARG A 142 19.19 41.17 23.04
CA ARG A 142 17.97 41.03 22.27
C ARG A 142 18.03 39.71 21.50
N ILE A 143 16.93 38.98 21.51
CA ILE A 143 16.71 37.83 20.62
C ILE A 143 15.74 38.28 19.54
N ILE A 144 16.16 38.11 18.28
CA ILE A 144 15.34 38.30 17.09
C ILE A 144 15.10 36.93 16.48
N CYS A 145 13.85 36.47 16.50
CA CYS A 145 13.43 35.28 15.78
C CYS A 145 12.52 35.68 14.62
N GLN A 146 12.89 35.29 13.39
CA GLN A 146 12.11 35.54 12.19
C GLN A 146 11.56 34.21 11.64
N PRO A 147 10.28 33.90 11.90
CA PRO A 147 9.63 32.75 11.31
C PRO A 147 9.24 33.00 9.85
N MET A 148 9.23 31.94 9.05
CA MET A 148 9.05 31.93 7.61
C MET A 148 8.18 30.73 7.21
N ALA A 149 7.40 30.89 6.14
CA ALA A 149 6.66 29.81 5.51
C ALA A 149 7.29 29.49 4.15
N VAL A 150 7.57 28.21 3.92
CA VAL A 150 8.26 27.70 2.72
C VAL A 150 7.33 26.75 1.96
N ASP A 151 7.21 26.91 0.64
CA ASP A 151 6.52 25.95 -0.24
C ASP A 151 7.34 24.67 -0.32
N CYS A 152 6.74 23.54 0.04
CA CYS A 152 7.45 22.27 0.03
C CYS A 152 7.70 21.67 -1.35
N GLN A 153 7.06 22.20 -2.40
CA GLN A 153 7.24 21.73 -3.76
C GLN A 153 8.38 22.47 -4.47
N THR A 154 8.52 23.77 -4.19
CA THR A 154 9.55 24.61 -4.82
C THR A 154 10.75 24.87 -3.91
N GLU A 155 10.61 24.58 -2.61
CA GLU A 155 11.55 24.93 -1.54
C GLU A 155 11.79 26.45 -1.38
N ASP A 156 10.95 27.28 -2.00
CA ASP A 156 11.04 28.73 -1.90
C ASP A 156 10.33 29.28 -0.66
N THR A 157 10.92 30.31 -0.06
CA THR A 157 10.24 31.10 0.98
C THR A 157 9.11 31.89 0.35
N LEU A 158 7.87 31.61 0.75
CA LEU A 158 6.69 32.34 0.28
C LEU A 158 6.38 33.57 1.12
N ALA A 159 6.57 33.48 2.44
CA ALA A 159 6.18 34.54 3.36
C ALA A 159 7.08 34.62 4.59
N TYR A 160 7.44 35.85 4.98
CA TYR A 160 7.98 36.17 6.29
C TYR A 160 6.83 36.44 7.26
N LEU A 161 6.76 35.67 8.33
CA LEU A 161 5.70 35.75 9.32
C LEU A 161 6.01 36.85 10.35
N LYS A 162 5.11 37.06 11.30
CA LYS A 162 5.34 38.02 12.39
C LYS A 162 6.60 37.60 13.18
N PRO A 163 7.62 38.48 13.31
CA PRO A 163 8.80 38.16 14.10
C PRO A 163 8.46 38.02 15.58
N ILE A 164 9.32 37.34 16.32
CA ILE A 164 9.28 37.22 17.79
C ILE A 164 10.52 37.91 18.32
N ILE A 165 10.32 38.96 19.12
CA ILE A 165 11.40 39.77 19.69
C ILE A 165 11.34 39.68 21.21
N LEU A 166 12.42 39.17 21.80
CA LEU A 166 12.60 39.09 23.26
C LEU A 166 13.73 40.03 23.63
N GLU A 167 13.52 40.89 24.61
CA GLU A 167 14.52 41.89 25.02
C GLU A 167 14.70 41.85 26.53
N SER A 168 15.91 42.14 26.98
CA SER A 168 16.13 42.50 28.37
C SER A 168 15.52 43.89 28.64
N ALA A 169 15.17 44.16 29.89
CA ALA A 169 14.61 45.45 30.27
C ALA A 169 15.54 46.63 29.93
N ASP A 170 16.86 46.43 30.08
CA ASP A 170 17.88 47.43 29.83
C ASP A 170 18.17 47.62 28.34
N TYR A 171 18.06 46.55 27.53
CA TYR A 171 18.07 46.69 26.07
C TYR A 171 16.84 47.48 25.64
N HIS A 172 15.64 47.08 26.03
CA HIS A 172 14.40 47.72 25.59
C HIS A 172 14.37 49.23 25.85
N LYS A 173 14.72 49.66 27.08
CA LYS A 173 14.77 51.09 27.45
C LYS A 173 15.74 51.90 26.59
N LYS A 174 16.91 51.34 26.29
CA LYS A 174 17.91 52.01 25.46
C LYS A 174 17.46 52.07 24.00
N GLN A 175 16.75 51.04 23.52
CA GLN A 175 16.29 50.96 22.16
C GLN A 175 15.16 51.97 21.95
N ASP A 176 14.20 52.03 22.86
CA ASP A 176 13.15 53.05 22.87
C ASP A 176 13.74 54.47 22.85
N LYS A 177 14.75 54.74 23.67
CA LYS A 177 15.47 56.03 23.63
C LYS A 177 16.14 56.30 22.28
N ARG A 178 16.79 55.31 21.65
CA ARG A 178 17.39 55.45 20.30
C ARG A 178 16.35 55.68 19.21
N MET A 179 15.15 55.14 19.43
CA MET A 179 13.98 55.30 18.59
C MET A 179 13.17 56.57 18.91
N GLY A 180 13.75 57.52 19.67
CA GLY A 180 13.09 58.79 19.97
C GLY A 180 11.90 58.67 20.93
N PHE A 181 11.88 57.64 21.78
CA PHE A 181 10.77 57.27 22.67
C PHE A 181 9.49 56.85 21.93
N ASP A 182 9.67 56.34 20.70
CA ASP A 182 8.60 55.77 19.88
C ASP A 182 9.06 54.43 19.27
N TYR A 183 9.43 53.49 20.17
CA TYR A 183 9.90 52.15 19.81
C TYR A 183 9.00 51.45 18.79
N HIS A 184 7.69 51.47 18.99
CA HIS A 184 6.75 50.72 18.16
C HIS A 184 6.64 51.22 16.72
N GLN A 185 6.89 52.52 16.50
CA GLN A 185 6.86 53.12 15.17
C GLN A 185 8.22 53.06 14.47
N ASN A 186 9.32 53.26 15.21
CA ASN A 186 10.64 53.51 14.62
C ASN A 186 11.56 52.28 14.58
N ASP A 187 11.31 51.24 15.37
CA ASP A 187 12.03 49.97 15.24
C ASP A 187 11.27 49.03 14.28
N SER A 188 11.96 48.60 13.21
CA SER A 188 11.38 47.79 12.13
C SER A 188 10.84 46.43 12.57
N VAL A 189 11.31 45.89 13.70
CA VAL A 189 10.88 44.60 14.23
C VAL A 189 10.04 44.72 15.51
N ALA A 190 9.80 45.93 16.02
CA ALA A 190 9.01 46.17 17.24
C ALA A 190 7.59 45.56 17.21
N ARG A 191 7.01 45.38 16.02
CA ARG A 191 5.74 44.65 15.84
C ARG A 191 5.75 43.25 16.45
N GLY A 192 6.93 42.64 16.58
CA GLY A 192 7.17 41.31 17.13
C GLY A 192 7.53 41.26 18.61
N TYR A 193 7.62 42.41 19.29
CA TYR A 193 8.00 42.47 20.70
C TYR A 193 6.99 41.75 21.59
N ASP A 194 7.49 40.80 22.39
CA ASP A 194 6.72 40.08 23.40
C ASP A 194 7.09 40.59 24.80
N PRO A 195 6.26 41.48 25.39
CA PRO A 195 6.53 42.03 26.71
C PRO A 195 6.32 41.03 27.85
N SER A 196 5.73 39.84 27.57
CA SER A 196 5.47 38.83 28.59
C SER A 196 6.70 38.02 28.98
N TYR A 197 7.77 38.09 28.19
CA TYR A 197 9.00 37.35 28.41
C TYR A 197 10.21 38.30 28.36
N VAL A 198 10.69 38.67 29.55
CA VAL A 198 11.86 39.55 29.70
C VAL A 198 13.12 38.71 29.83
N LEU A 199 14.15 39.04 29.04
CA LEU A 199 15.45 38.39 29.15
C LEU A 199 16.18 38.84 30.42
N GLU A 200 16.68 37.88 31.19
CA GLU A 200 17.41 38.11 32.43
C GLU A 200 18.84 37.62 32.29
N ASN A 201 19.80 38.39 32.83
CA ASN A 201 21.20 38.04 32.82
C ASN A 201 21.48 36.69 33.50
N ASP A 202 22.36 35.90 32.89
CA ASP A 202 22.82 34.60 33.38
C ASP A 202 21.70 33.58 33.68
N LYS A 203 20.51 33.78 33.11
CA LYS A 203 19.40 32.82 33.19
C LYS A 203 19.24 32.07 31.88
N MET A 204 18.89 30.80 32.02
CA MET A 204 18.52 29.95 30.89
C MET A 204 17.23 30.45 30.24
N VAL A 205 17.28 30.65 28.93
CA VAL A 205 16.09 30.99 28.14
C VAL A 205 15.36 29.71 27.76
N ARG A 206 14.05 29.70 28.00
CA ARG A 206 13.10 28.70 27.51
C ARG A 206 11.86 29.44 27.02
N TYR A 207 11.75 29.57 25.71
CA TYR A 207 10.65 30.27 25.06
C TYR A 207 9.99 29.36 24.01
N LYS A 208 8.67 29.25 24.06
CA LYS A 208 7.88 28.51 23.09
C LYS A 208 6.75 29.37 22.56
N ALA A 209 6.61 29.42 21.23
CA ALA A 209 5.53 30.12 20.56
C ALA A 209 4.99 29.33 19.38
N GLN A 210 3.72 29.58 19.05
CA GLN A 210 3.06 29.04 17.86
C GLN A 210 2.90 30.14 16.83
N VAL A 211 3.28 29.85 15.60
CA VAL A 211 3.15 30.78 14.48
C VAL A 211 2.27 30.14 13.43
N THR A 212 1.12 30.75 13.18
CA THR A 212 0.15 30.25 12.20
C THR A 212 0.32 30.95 10.86
N TYR A 213 0.34 30.16 9.79
CA TYR A 213 0.34 30.61 8.41
C TYR A 213 -0.91 30.12 7.69
N LYS A 214 -1.67 31.07 7.12
CA LYS A 214 -2.83 30.77 6.29
C LYS A 214 -2.37 30.38 4.89
N LYS A 215 -2.78 29.20 4.44
CA LYS A 215 -2.32 28.59 3.20
C LYS A 215 -2.96 29.30 1.99
N PRO A 216 -2.17 29.82 1.03
CA PRO A 216 -2.70 30.38 -0.22
C PRO A 216 -3.42 29.33 -1.06
N ASP A 217 -2.87 28.13 -1.10
CA ASP A 217 -3.47 26.93 -1.68
C ASP A 217 -3.59 25.85 -0.60
N LYS A 218 -4.82 25.42 -0.32
CA LYS A 218 -5.15 24.43 0.72
C LYS A 218 -4.63 23.03 0.41
N GLU A 219 -4.40 22.73 -0.87
CA GLU A 219 -3.98 21.41 -1.35
C GLU A 219 -2.45 21.24 -1.31
N LYS A 220 -1.71 22.34 -1.21
CA LYS A 220 -0.25 22.32 -1.07
C LYS A 220 0.19 22.14 0.37
N ILE A 221 1.39 21.59 0.54
CA ILE A 221 2.05 21.41 1.83
C ILE A 221 3.06 22.54 2.02
N TYR A 222 3.14 23.07 3.23
CA TYR A 222 4.07 24.12 3.59
C TYR A 222 4.81 23.72 4.86
N ARG A 223 6.08 24.11 4.96
CA ARG A 223 6.87 23.95 6.19
C ARG A 223 7.19 25.31 6.80
N GLY A 224 7.42 25.30 8.10
CA GLY A 224 7.98 26.44 8.81
C GLY A 224 9.49 26.40 8.79
N SER A 225 10.11 27.56 8.68
CA SER A 225 11.50 27.77 9.09
C SER A 225 11.59 29.01 9.97
N TYR A 226 12.63 29.11 10.78
CA TYR A 226 12.92 30.30 11.53
C TYR A 226 14.44 30.47 11.67
N ARG A 227 14.88 31.71 11.79
CA ARG A 227 16.26 32.05 12.16
C ARG A 227 16.23 32.85 13.45
N VAL A 228 17.07 32.45 14.40
CA VAL A 228 17.21 33.11 15.70
C VAL A 228 18.57 33.77 15.76
N VAL A 229 18.57 35.06 16.02
CA VAL A 229 19.78 35.86 16.26
C VAL A 229 19.72 36.38 17.68
N LEU A 230 20.76 36.11 18.45
CA LEU A 230 21.02 36.75 19.75
C LEU A 230 22.06 37.84 19.51
N GLU A 231 21.71 39.06 19.86
CA GLU A 231 22.59 40.23 19.69
C GLU A 231 22.65 41.06 20.98
N ASP A 232 23.69 41.87 21.06
CA ASP A 232 23.67 43.11 21.83
C ASP A 232 23.64 44.32 20.89
N TYR A 233 23.90 45.51 21.40
CA TYR A 233 23.90 46.74 20.61
C TYR A 233 25.01 46.85 19.55
N HIS A 234 26.07 46.07 19.68
CA HIS A 234 27.30 46.21 18.89
C HIS A 234 27.70 44.93 18.17
N HIS A 235 27.25 43.76 18.63
CA HIS A 235 27.66 42.47 18.12
C HIS A 235 26.50 41.47 18.08
N ILE A 236 26.55 40.62 17.05
CA ILE A 236 25.79 39.36 17.04
C ILE A 236 26.57 38.38 17.94
N ILE A 237 25.95 37.96 19.03
CA ILE A 237 26.51 37.03 20.01
C ILE A 237 26.37 35.59 19.50
N TRP A 238 25.23 35.28 18.89
CA TRP A 238 24.94 33.97 18.33
C TRP A 238 23.91 34.05 17.20
N ASP A 239 24.06 33.19 16.20
CA ASP A 239 23.15 33.09 15.05
C ASP A 239 22.91 31.61 14.75
N SER A 240 21.64 31.21 14.76
CA SER A 240 21.27 29.83 14.47
C SER A 240 21.48 29.43 13.02
N GLY A 241 21.60 30.38 12.08
CA GLY A 241 21.30 30.14 10.67
C GLY A 241 19.82 29.81 10.47
N GLU A 242 19.43 29.42 9.25
CA GLU A 242 18.06 28.97 9.00
C GLU A 242 17.84 27.60 9.65
N GLN A 243 16.82 27.52 10.50
CA GLN A 243 16.42 26.32 11.20
C GLN A 243 15.03 25.93 10.72
N THR A 244 14.86 24.69 10.30
CA THR A 244 13.56 24.22 9.84
C THR A 244 12.77 23.75 11.05
N THR A 245 11.49 24.13 11.14
CA THR A 245 10.61 23.59 12.20
C THR A 245 10.30 22.12 11.95
N GLY A 246 10.57 21.61 10.74
CA GLY A 246 10.40 20.22 10.36
C GLY A 246 10.80 19.99 8.91
N SER A 247 10.55 18.79 8.41
CA SER A 247 10.72 18.48 6.99
C SER A 247 9.43 18.83 6.21
N CYS A 248 9.50 18.75 4.88
CA CYS A 248 8.32 18.82 4.02
C CYS A 248 7.43 17.58 4.09
N LEU A 249 7.76 16.65 4.99
CA LEU A 249 7.00 15.46 5.26
C LEU A 249 5.94 15.80 6.31
N ALA A 250 4.67 15.76 5.92
CA ALA A 250 3.58 16.06 6.83
C ALA A 250 3.51 14.99 7.94
N PHE A 251 3.42 15.42 9.20
CA PHE A 251 3.17 14.50 10.31
C PHE A 251 1.67 14.13 10.32
N LYS A 252 1.36 12.88 9.99
CA LYS A 252 -0.02 12.36 9.88
C LYS A 252 -0.23 11.18 10.86
N PRO A 253 -0.31 11.46 12.16
CA PRO A 253 -0.32 10.40 13.19
C PRO A 253 -1.58 9.53 13.16
N LEU A 254 -2.65 9.97 12.51
CA LEU A 254 -3.95 9.30 12.55
C LEU A 254 -4.33 8.55 11.26
N LYS A 255 -3.40 8.44 10.30
CA LYS A 255 -3.64 7.81 8.99
C LYS A 255 -4.14 6.37 9.06
N PHE A 256 -3.78 5.64 10.12
CA PHE A 256 -4.11 4.23 10.27
C PHE A 256 -5.26 3.95 11.22
N LEU A 257 -5.83 4.99 11.86
CA LEU A 257 -6.98 4.83 12.75
C LEU A 257 -8.05 4.00 12.04
N ASP A 258 -8.59 3.03 12.76
CA ASP A 258 -9.78 2.33 12.37
C ASP A 258 -10.98 3.26 12.55
N LEU A 259 -11.57 3.62 11.40
CA LEU A 259 -12.71 4.52 11.31
C LEU A 259 -14.02 3.77 11.07
N SER A 260 -14.01 2.43 11.14
CA SER A 260 -15.24 1.60 11.04
C SER A 260 -16.32 2.04 12.03
N VAL A 261 -15.92 2.54 13.20
CA VAL A 261 -16.83 3.05 14.25
C VAL A 261 -17.53 4.37 13.91
N ALA A 262 -17.01 5.11 12.91
CA ALA A 262 -17.46 6.43 12.47
C ALA A 262 -17.92 6.45 11.01
N ALA A 263 -17.57 5.44 10.21
CA ALA A 263 -18.14 5.21 8.89
C ALA A 263 -19.52 4.55 9.01
N ALA A 264 -20.33 4.68 7.95
CA ALA A 264 -21.63 4.01 7.87
C ALA A 264 -21.73 3.17 6.59
N ASP A 265 -22.06 1.89 6.77
CA ASP A 265 -22.55 1.07 5.67
C ASP A 265 -23.90 1.61 5.19
N MET A 266 -24.17 1.36 3.92
CA MET A 266 -25.45 1.68 3.30
C MET A 266 -26.17 0.36 3.06
N GLU A 267 -27.40 0.25 3.56
CA GLU A 267 -28.24 -0.91 3.28
C GLU A 267 -28.67 -0.91 1.81
N LEU A 268 -28.65 -2.09 1.18
CA LEU A 268 -29.19 -2.25 -0.16
C LEU A 268 -30.72 -2.35 -0.03
N THR A 269 -31.43 -1.30 -0.44
CA THR A 269 -32.90 -1.27 -0.45
C THR A 269 -33.47 -1.17 -1.87
N ASP A 270 -34.77 -1.37 -2.02
CA ASP A 270 -35.50 -1.29 -3.30
C ASP A 270 -35.35 0.07 -4.00
N ASP A 271 -34.94 1.11 -3.27
CA ASP A 271 -34.67 2.43 -3.85
C ASP A 271 -33.45 2.45 -4.79
N PHE A 272 -32.53 1.49 -4.66
CA PHE A 272 -31.37 1.27 -5.55
C PHE A 272 -31.66 0.31 -6.71
N MET A 273 -32.83 -0.35 -6.71
CA MET A 273 -33.17 -1.35 -7.72
C MET A 273 -33.30 -0.72 -9.11
N GLU A 274 -32.59 -1.31 -10.06
CA GLU A 274 -32.70 -1.03 -11.48
C GLU A 274 -33.16 -2.29 -12.22
N PRO A 275 -33.95 -2.17 -13.28
CA PRO A 275 -34.30 -3.32 -14.10
C PRO A 275 -33.03 -3.92 -14.72
N ALA A 276 -32.86 -5.23 -14.58
CA ALA A 276 -31.81 -5.94 -15.32
C ALA A 276 -32.08 -5.83 -16.83
N GLU A 277 -31.02 -5.67 -17.61
CA GLU A 277 -31.13 -5.49 -19.05
C GLU A 277 -31.25 -6.82 -19.80
N GLU A 278 -31.79 -6.75 -21.02
CA GLU A 278 -31.86 -7.91 -21.90
C GLU A 278 -30.46 -8.33 -22.34
N ASN A 279 -30.00 -9.48 -21.85
CA ASN A 279 -28.79 -10.11 -22.34
C ASN A 279 -29.08 -10.89 -23.62
N THR A 280 -28.10 -10.91 -24.52
CA THR A 280 -28.23 -11.57 -25.80
C THR A 280 -27.33 -12.79 -25.88
N VAL A 281 -27.93 -13.99 -25.90
CA VAL A 281 -27.19 -15.25 -25.94
C VAL A 281 -27.38 -15.93 -27.31
N PRO A 282 -26.30 -16.36 -27.98
CA PRO A 282 -26.40 -17.13 -29.22
C PRO A 282 -26.91 -18.55 -28.92
N MET A 283 -28.09 -18.87 -29.44
CA MET A 283 -28.69 -20.20 -29.32
C MET A 283 -28.54 -20.97 -30.63
N SER A 284 -28.35 -22.29 -30.57
CA SER A 284 -28.27 -23.16 -31.76
C SER A 284 -29.36 -24.22 -31.73
N ARG A 285 -30.02 -24.47 -32.87
CA ARG A 285 -31.03 -25.53 -33.01
C ARG A 285 -31.02 -26.18 -34.40
N ASP A 286 -31.37 -27.46 -34.43
CA ASP A 286 -31.38 -28.31 -35.62
C ASP A 286 -32.82 -28.65 -36.06
N LEU A 287 -33.12 -28.56 -37.37
CA LEU A 287 -34.42 -28.90 -37.96
C LEU A 287 -34.28 -29.84 -39.18
N PRO A 288 -34.93 -31.02 -39.18
CA PRO A 288 -34.75 -32.05 -40.23
C PRO A 288 -35.76 -31.96 -41.40
N LEU A 289 -35.34 -32.03 -42.67
CA LEU A 289 -36.21 -32.18 -43.86
C LEU A 289 -35.93 -33.46 -44.64
N ARG A 290 -36.97 -34.20 -45.05
CA ARG A 290 -36.85 -35.53 -45.67
C ARG A 290 -36.90 -35.49 -47.20
N PHE A 291 -36.05 -36.27 -47.86
CA PHE A 291 -35.95 -36.32 -49.33
C PHE A 291 -36.30 -37.69 -49.92
N GLU A 292 -36.91 -37.68 -51.11
CA GLU A 292 -37.12 -38.88 -51.91
C GLU A 292 -35.78 -39.54 -52.28
N GLN A 293 -35.83 -40.86 -52.46
CA GLN A 293 -34.68 -41.65 -52.90
C GLN A 293 -34.06 -41.09 -54.19
N GLY A 294 -32.74 -40.90 -54.20
CA GLY A 294 -31.98 -40.57 -55.40
C GLY A 294 -32.31 -39.20 -56.04
N LYS A 295 -33.16 -38.40 -55.41
CA LYS A 295 -33.62 -37.10 -55.90
C LYS A 295 -33.39 -35.99 -54.86
N ASP A 296 -33.36 -34.76 -55.35
CA ASP A 296 -33.40 -33.52 -54.60
C ASP A 296 -34.84 -33.00 -54.38
N ILE A 297 -35.81 -33.92 -54.44
CA ILE A 297 -37.24 -33.66 -54.22
C ILE A 297 -37.61 -34.08 -52.80
N LEU A 298 -38.33 -33.22 -52.09
CA LEU A 298 -38.85 -33.52 -50.76
C LEU A 298 -39.94 -34.61 -50.83
N THR A 299 -40.00 -35.53 -49.87
CA THR A 299 -41.09 -36.51 -49.80
C THR A 299 -42.44 -35.81 -49.71
N ASN A 300 -43.39 -36.24 -50.55
CA ASN A 300 -44.75 -35.69 -50.60
C ASN A 300 -45.63 -36.31 -49.51
N ASP A 301 -45.30 -36.03 -48.25
CA ASP A 301 -46.06 -36.46 -47.09
C ASP A 301 -46.48 -35.23 -46.25
N SER A 302 -47.54 -35.42 -45.45
CA SER A 302 -48.08 -34.36 -44.61
C SER A 302 -47.08 -33.89 -43.55
N LEU A 303 -46.18 -34.76 -43.09
CA LEU A 303 -45.18 -34.45 -42.08
C LEU A 303 -44.12 -33.48 -42.61
N ASN A 304 -43.60 -33.70 -43.81
CA ASN A 304 -42.59 -32.88 -44.45
C ASN A 304 -43.14 -31.51 -44.82
N THR A 305 -44.43 -31.43 -45.18
CA THR A 305 -45.14 -30.16 -45.38
C THR A 305 -45.28 -29.39 -44.05
N VAL A 306 -45.65 -30.07 -42.96
CA VAL A 306 -45.70 -29.47 -41.61
C VAL A 306 -44.31 -29.00 -41.18
N ILE A 307 -43.26 -29.79 -41.39
CA ILE A 307 -41.90 -29.42 -41.01
C ILE A 307 -41.40 -28.21 -41.82
N GLN A 308 -41.66 -28.14 -43.12
CA GLN A 308 -41.37 -26.95 -43.93
C GLN A 308 -42.06 -25.69 -43.41
N ASN A 309 -43.35 -25.80 -43.10
CA ASN A 309 -44.13 -24.67 -42.57
C ASN A 309 -43.63 -24.24 -41.19
N ASN A 310 -43.30 -25.21 -40.32
CA ASN A 310 -42.77 -24.94 -38.99
C ASN A 310 -41.40 -24.26 -39.05
N ILE A 311 -40.47 -24.76 -39.89
CA ILE A 311 -39.16 -24.14 -40.10
C ILE A 311 -39.32 -22.69 -40.57
N VAL A 312 -40.19 -22.43 -41.54
CA VAL A 312 -40.39 -21.07 -42.06
C VAL A 312 -41.04 -20.17 -41.02
N ALA A 313 -42.03 -20.66 -40.29
CA ALA A 313 -42.71 -19.89 -39.24
C ALA A 313 -41.75 -19.55 -38.07
N GLU A 314 -40.94 -20.53 -37.65
CA GLU A 314 -39.97 -20.37 -36.57
C GLU A 314 -38.83 -19.43 -36.98
N LEU A 315 -38.21 -19.61 -38.15
CA LEU A 315 -37.16 -18.70 -38.61
C LEU A 315 -37.67 -17.26 -38.81
N LYS A 316 -38.93 -17.08 -39.22
CA LYS A 316 -39.55 -15.77 -39.33
C LYS A 316 -39.87 -15.13 -37.99
N SER A 317 -40.26 -15.91 -36.97
CA SER A 317 -40.66 -15.37 -35.67
C SER A 317 -39.51 -14.65 -34.95
N TYR A 318 -38.26 -15.03 -35.23
CA TYR A 318 -37.07 -14.36 -34.68
C TYR A 318 -36.80 -12.98 -35.30
N GLY A 319 -37.33 -12.67 -36.48
CA GLY A 319 -37.10 -11.38 -37.14
C GLY A 319 -35.61 -11.03 -37.24
N ASP A 320 -35.21 -9.91 -36.62
CA ASP A 320 -33.83 -9.40 -36.61
C ASP A 320 -32.89 -10.15 -35.65
N GLN A 321 -33.42 -11.02 -34.79
CA GLN A 321 -32.61 -11.84 -33.90
C GLN A 321 -31.98 -13.05 -34.62
N LEU A 322 -32.44 -13.40 -35.83
CA LEU A 322 -31.89 -14.51 -36.59
C LEU A 322 -30.52 -14.12 -37.19
N TRP A 323 -29.45 -14.69 -36.65
CA TRP A 323 -28.07 -14.30 -36.97
C TRP A 323 -27.50 -15.03 -38.18
N SER A 324 -27.68 -16.35 -38.24
CA SER A 324 -27.17 -17.16 -39.36
C SER A 324 -27.94 -18.47 -39.48
N VAL A 325 -28.07 -18.98 -40.70
CA VAL A 325 -28.60 -20.31 -40.98
C VAL A 325 -27.54 -21.12 -41.72
N SER A 326 -27.48 -22.41 -41.46
CA SER A 326 -26.57 -23.37 -42.08
C SER A 326 -27.36 -24.60 -42.48
N VAL A 327 -27.21 -25.05 -43.72
CA VAL A 327 -27.89 -26.25 -44.22
C VAL A 327 -26.88 -27.35 -44.53
N GLN A 328 -27.19 -28.57 -44.12
CA GLN A 328 -26.38 -29.75 -44.39
C GLN A 328 -27.24 -30.80 -45.09
N GLY A 329 -26.92 -31.11 -46.34
CA GLY A 329 -27.56 -32.19 -47.08
C GLY A 329 -26.94 -33.55 -46.71
N SER A 330 -27.74 -34.60 -46.82
CA SER A 330 -27.30 -35.97 -46.60
C SER A 330 -27.71 -36.91 -47.73
N SER A 331 -27.04 -38.05 -47.82
CA SER A 331 -27.38 -39.14 -48.74
C SER A 331 -27.21 -40.49 -48.06
N SER A 332 -28.14 -41.41 -48.33
CA SER A 332 -28.05 -42.81 -47.96
C SER A 332 -26.93 -43.55 -48.74
N PRO A 333 -26.47 -44.73 -48.28
CA PRO A 333 -25.28 -45.41 -48.84
C PRO A 333 -25.46 -46.11 -50.20
N GLU A 334 -26.62 -45.99 -50.81
CA GLU A 334 -27.07 -46.83 -51.93
C GLU A 334 -26.35 -46.54 -53.27
N GLY A 335 -25.73 -45.35 -53.39
CA GLY A 335 -24.98 -44.91 -54.57
C GLY A 335 -23.47 -44.86 -54.36
N SER A 336 -22.72 -44.56 -55.44
CA SER A 336 -21.28 -44.28 -55.33
C SER A 336 -21.02 -43.01 -54.54
N VAL A 337 -19.83 -42.90 -53.93
CA VAL A 337 -19.42 -41.71 -53.15
C VAL A 337 -19.60 -40.42 -53.95
N GLU A 338 -19.17 -40.39 -55.21
CA GLU A 338 -19.30 -39.24 -56.11
C GLU A 338 -20.77 -38.84 -56.33
N ARG A 339 -21.65 -39.84 -56.56
CA ARG A 339 -23.07 -39.61 -56.80
C ARG A 339 -23.79 -39.15 -55.54
N ASN A 340 -23.46 -39.74 -54.39
CA ASN A 340 -24.04 -39.39 -53.09
C ASN A 340 -23.59 -37.99 -52.65
N THR A 341 -22.33 -37.63 -52.91
CA THR A 341 -21.80 -36.27 -52.68
C THR A 341 -22.57 -35.25 -53.51
N LEU A 342 -22.73 -35.51 -54.81
CA LEU A 342 -23.51 -34.64 -55.69
C LEU A 342 -24.96 -34.52 -55.22
N LEU A 343 -25.58 -35.61 -54.80
CA LEU A 343 -26.97 -35.64 -54.35
C LEU A 343 -27.14 -34.85 -53.04
N ALA A 344 -26.28 -35.07 -52.05
CA ALA A 344 -26.29 -34.34 -50.80
C ALA A 344 -26.10 -32.83 -51.02
N ASN A 345 -25.18 -32.43 -51.91
CA ASN A 345 -24.99 -31.02 -52.28
C ASN A 345 -26.23 -30.43 -52.95
N LYS A 346 -26.86 -31.14 -53.89
CA LYS A 346 -28.11 -30.70 -54.53
C LYS A 346 -29.25 -30.52 -53.52
N ARG A 347 -29.37 -31.42 -52.54
CA ARG A 347 -30.36 -31.31 -51.45
C ARG A 347 -30.10 -30.10 -50.55
N ALA A 348 -28.85 -29.83 -50.22
CA ALA A 348 -28.47 -28.62 -49.48
C ALA A 348 -28.76 -27.35 -50.30
N ASP A 349 -28.50 -27.35 -51.60
CA ASP A 349 -28.80 -26.24 -52.51
C ASP A 349 -30.31 -25.99 -52.69
N TYR A 350 -31.11 -27.06 -52.72
CA TYR A 350 -32.57 -26.94 -52.68
C TYR A 350 -33.01 -26.23 -51.39
N ALA A 351 -32.54 -26.69 -50.24
CA ALA A 351 -32.88 -26.11 -48.95
C ALA A 351 -32.45 -24.66 -48.82
N ARG A 352 -31.22 -24.33 -49.26
CA ARG A 352 -30.72 -22.96 -49.32
C ARG A 352 -31.64 -22.07 -50.14
N ARG A 353 -32.03 -22.49 -51.35
CA ARG A 353 -32.94 -21.71 -52.21
C ARG A 353 -34.33 -21.57 -51.60
N PHE A 354 -34.86 -22.65 -51.02
CA PHE A 354 -36.14 -22.65 -50.31
C PHE A 354 -36.13 -21.62 -49.17
N LEU A 355 -35.15 -21.68 -48.26
CA LEU A 355 -35.04 -20.77 -47.13
C LEU A 355 -34.78 -19.34 -47.58
N ASN A 356 -33.89 -19.12 -48.56
CA ASN A 356 -33.57 -17.79 -49.08
C ASN A 356 -34.80 -17.08 -49.67
N SER A 357 -35.78 -17.84 -50.20
CA SER A 357 -37.05 -17.29 -50.70
C SER A 357 -38.09 -16.98 -49.61
N LYS A 358 -37.87 -17.45 -48.38
CA LYS A 358 -38.87 -17.42 -47.30
C LYS A 358 -38.43 -16.61 -46.09
N ILE A 359 -37.13 -16.45 -45.82
CA ILE A 359 -36.63 -15.66 -44.69
C ILE A 359 -36.25 -14.23 -45.13
N LYS A 360 -35.98 -13.34 -44.16
CA LYS A 360 -35.64 -11.93 -44.42
C LYS A 360 -34.34 -11.83 -45.24
N SER A 361 -34.34 -10.92 -46.21
CA SER A 361 -33.16 -10.61 -47.02
C SER A 361 -32.01 -10.10 -46.14
N GLY A 362 -30.83 -10.71 -46.25
CA GLY A 362 -29.61 -10.32 -45.53
C GLY A 362 -29.12 -11.31 -44.46
N VAL A 363 -29.92 -12.32 -44.08
CA VAL A 363 -29.46 -13.40 -43.19
C VAL A 363 -28.53 -14.34 -43.97
N PRO A 364 -27.28 -14.56 -43.54
CA PRO A 364 -26.37 -15.47 -44.23
C PRO A 364 -26.86 -16.92 -44.10
N ILE A 365 -26.97 -17.61 -45.24
CA ILE A 365 -27.28 -19.04 -45.32
C ILE A 365 -26.05 -19.79 -45.84
N ALA A 366 -25.33 -20.47 -44.94
CA ALA A 366 -24.17 -21.28 -45.28
C ALA A 366 -24.57 -22.71 -45.69
N THR A 367 -23.78 -23.33 -46.55
CA THR A 367 -23.88 -24.76 -46.87
C THR A 367 -22.73 -25.49 -46.17
N LEU A 368 -23.05 -26.43 -45.30
CA LEU A 368 -22.07 -27.28 -44.60
C LEU A 368 -21.66 -28.46 -45.48
N GLU A 369 -20.54 -29.10 -45.15
CA GLU A 369 -20.08 -30.31 -45.85
C GLU A 369 -21.15 -31.43 -45.82
N PRO A 370 -21.38 -32.14 -46.93
CA PRO A 370 -22.43 -33.13 -47.04
C PRO A 370 -22.19 -34.33 -46.11
N ARG A 371 -23.26 -34.82 -45.46
CA ARG A 371 -23.21 -36.04 -44.65
C ARG A 371 -23.49 -37.26 -45.53
N LEU A 372 -22.47 -38.06 -45.79
CA LEU A 372 -22.59 -39.31 -46.54
C LEU A 372 -22.73 -40.47 -45.57
N TYR A 373 -23.90 -41.08 -45.52
CA TYR A 373 -24.09 -42.31 -44.77
C TYR A 373 -23.44 -43.47 -45.51
N THR A 374 -22.76 -44.32 -44.76
CA THR A 374 -22.10 -45.53 -45.25
C THR A 374 -22.96 -46.75 -44.97
N TRP A 375 -22.63 -47.87 -45.62
CA TRP A 375 -23.28 -49.14 -45.33
C TRP A 375 -23.04 -49.61 -43.88
N GLU A 376 -21.94 -49.19 -43.26
CA GLU A 376 -21.66 -49.42 -41.84
C GLU A 376 -22.62 -48.62 -40.94
N ASP A 377 -22.88 -47.34 -41.28
CA ASP A 377 -23.86 -46.51 -40.56
C ASP A 377 -25.26 -47.13 -40.63
N PHE A 378 -25.64 -47.63 -41.81
CA PHE A 378 -26.91 -48.32 -42.01
C PHE A 378 -27.00 -49.60 -41.16
N LEU A 379 -25.97 -50.45 -41.18
CA LEU A 379 -25.93 -51.67 -40.37
C LEU A 379 -25.99 -51.35 -38.88
N PHE A 380 -25.33 -50.29 -38.43
CA PHE A 380 -25.41 -49.82 -37.06
C PHE A 380 -26.84 -49.43 -36.66
N GLU A 381 -27.60 -48.77 -37.53
CA GLU A 381 -29.01 -48.47 -37.31
C GLU A 381 -29.91 -49.72 -37.33
N VAL A 382 -29.59 -50.72 -38.17
CA VAL A 382 -30.29 -52.01 -38.19
C VAL A 382 -30.06 -52.78 -36.88
N GLN A 383 -28.84 -52.78 -36.34
CA GLN A 383 -28.52 -53.44 -35.07
C GLN A 383 -29.34 -52.89 -33.90
N LYS A 384 -29.69 -51.58 -33.91
CA LYS A 384 -30.52 -50.95 -32.87
C LYS A 384 -31.95 -51.47 -32.81
N LEU A 385 -32.44 -52.14 -33.86
CA LEU A 385 -33.75 -52.77 -33.86
C LEU A 385 -33.80 -54.05 -33.00
N ALA A 386 -32.68 -54.46 -32.40
CA ALA A 386 -32.56 -55.56 -31.45
C ALA A 386 -33.05 -56.93 -31.99
N ASN A 387 -32.95 -57.14 -33.31
CA ASN A 387 -33.25 -58.41 -33.96
C ASN A 387 -32.00 -58.94 -34.68
N GLN A 388 -31.34 -59.91 -34.05
CA GLN A 388 -30.03 -60.42 -34.49
C GLN A 388 -30.11 -61.20 -35.80
N GLU A 389 -31.17 -62.00 -36.00
CA GLU A 389 -31.35 -62.80 -37.23
C GLU A 389 -31.55 -61.89 -38.45
N MET A 390 -32.34 -60.83 -38.30
CA MET A 390 -32.49 -59.78 -39.31
C MET A 390 -31.15 -59.06 -39.57
N TYR A 391 -30.44 -58.66 -38.51
CA TYR A 391 -29.16 -57.99 -38.65
C TYR A 391 -28.14 -58.86 -39.41
N ASP A 392 -28.01 -60.14 -39.05
CA ASP A 392 -27.08 -61.07 -39.68
C ASP A 392 -27.43 -61.28 -41.17
N GLN A 393 -28.73 -61.40 -41.49
CA GLN A 393 -29.20 -61.52 -42.88
C GLN A 393 -28.92 -60.25 -43.70
N VAL A 394 -29.20 -59.06 -43.14
CA VAL A 394 -28.93 -57.77 -43.80
C VAL A 394 -27.44 -57.55 -43.97
N LYS A 395 -26.63 -57.88 -42.95
CA LYS A 395 -25.17 -57.79 -43.00
C LYS A 395 -24.59 -58.69 -44.09
N ALA A 396 -25.05 -59.94 -44.19
CA ALA A 396 -24.60 -60.86 -45.23
C ALA A 396 -24.90 -60.33 -46.65
N ILE A 397 -26.07 -59.70 -46.85
CA ILE A 397 -26.44 -59.10 -48.14
C ILE A 397 -25.55 -57.90 -48.48
N VAL A 398 -25.30 -57.02 -47.50
CA VAL A 398 -24.49 -55.81 -47.65
C VAL A 398 -23.01 -56.14 -47.89
N ASP A 399 -22.43 -57.08 -47.13
CA ASP A 399 -21.03 -57.49 -47.26
C ASP A 399 -20.76 -58.14 -48.63
N ALA A 400 -21.70 -58.93 -49.15
CA ALA A 400 -21.54 -59.69 -50.39
C ALA A 400 -21.81 -58.86 -51.66
N ASN A 401 -22.52 -57.74 -51.57
CA ASN A 401 -23.02 -57.00 -52.73
C ASN A 401 -22.81 -55.47 -52.59
N PRO A 402 -21.72 -54.90 -53.15
CA PRO A 402 -21.45 -53.49 -53.02
C PRO A 402 -22.48 -52.60 -53.75
N ASN A 403 -22.76 -51.42 -53.16
CA ASN A 403 -23.56 -50.34 -53.73
C ASN A 403 -25.03 -50.75 -54.04
N ASN A 404 -25.54 -50.33 -55.19
CA ASN A 404 -26.95 -50.47 -55.59
C ASN A 404 -27.41 -51.94 -55.77
N VAL A 405 -26.49 -52.91 -55.82
CA VAL A 405 -26.84 -54.34 -55.94
C VAL A 405 -27.37 -54.86 -54.60
N GLY A 406 -26.64 -54.64 -53.50
CA GLY A 406 -27.10 -55.02 -52.16
C GLY A 406 -28.40 -54.31 -51.80
N TYR A 407 -28.52 -53.02 -52.13
CA TYR A 407 -29.75 -52.26 -51.94
C TYR A 407 -30.99 -52.90 -52.60
N LYS A 408 -30.87 -53.38 -53.84
CA LYS A 408 -31.99 -54.05 -54.54
C LYS A 408 -32.39 -55.34 -53.84
N MET A 409 -31.43 -56.13 -53.38
CA MET A 409 -31.70 -57.39 -52.67
C MET A 409 -32.35 -57.15 -51.30
N LEU A 410 -32.02 -56.05 -50.62
CA LEU A 410 -32.67 -55.68 -49.37
C LEU A 410 -34.17 -55.37 -49.57
N LYS A 411 -34.59 -54.85 -50.73
CA LYS A 411 -36.00 -54.56 -51.03
C LYS A 411 -36.88 -55.80 -51.11
N ASP A 412 -36.30 -56.94 -51.46
CA ASP A 412 -37.03 -58.20 -51.60
C ASP A 412 -37.26 -58.89 -50.24
N LEU A 413 -36.71 -58.34 -49.15
CA LEU A 413 -36.89 -58.87 -47.80
C LEU A 413 -38.32 -58.59 -47.29
N PRO A 414 -38.95 -59.56 -46.59
CA PRO A 414 -40.35 -59.44 -46.15
C PRO A 414 -40.58 -58.33 -45.12
N TYR A 415 -39.52 -57.83 -44.50
CA TYR A 415 -39.54 -56.78 -43.47
C TYR A 415 -38.99 -55.44 -43.98
N TRP A 416 -38.73 -55.31 -45.29
CA TRP A 416 -38.18 -54.11 -45.93
C TRP A 416 -38.93 -52.83 -45.52
N SER A 417 -40.23 -52.76 -45.84
CA SER A 417 -41.04 -51.54 -45.67
C SER A 417 -41.26 -51.18 -44.20
N THR A 418 -41.26 -52.16 -43.30
CA THR A 418 -41.53 -51.96 -41.88
C THR A 418 -40.28 -51.49 -41.13
N TYR A 419 -39.09 -52.01 -41.46
CA TYR A 419 -37.90 -51.83 -40.61
C TYR A 419 -36.70 -51.22 -41.34
N LEU A 420 -36.45 -51.56 -42.61
CA LEU A 420 -35.26 -51.11 -43.34
C LEU A 420 -35.48 -49.81 -44.10
N GLU A 421 -36.61 -49.69 -44.79
CA GLU A 421 -36.99 -48.48 -45.52
C GLU A 421 -37.02 -47.23 -44.62
N PRO A 422 -37.58 -47.28 -43.39
CA PRO A 422 -37.54 -46.15 -42.47
C PRO A 422 -36.13 -45.73 -42.03
N ILE A 423 -35.13 -46.63 -42.07
CA ILE A 423 -33.73 -46.28 -41.76
C ILE A 423 -33.17 -45.43 -42.90
N PHE A 424 -33.32 -45.90 -44.14
CA PHE A 424 -32.90 -45.14 -45.32
C PHE A 424 -33.60 -43.79 -45.43
N GLU A 425 -34.87 -43.69 -45.04
CA GLU A 425 -35.58 -42.41 -44.96
C GLU A 425 -34.97 -41.44 -43.95
N ARG A 426 -34.51 -41.92 -42.78
CA ARG A 426 -33.80 -41.10 -41.78
C ARG A 426 -32.42 -40.66 -42.26
N GLU A 427 -31.74 -41.47 -43.05
CA GLU A 427 -30.46 -41.13 -43.67
C GLU A 427 -30.59 -40.13 -44.83
N ARG A 428 -31.81 -39.90 -45.33
CA ARG A 428 -32.14 -38.91 -46.37
C ARG A 428 -32.68 -37.60 -45.76
N VAL A 429 -32.25 -37.27 -44.54
CA VAL A 429 -32.66 -36.07 -43.81
C VAL A 429 -31.62 -34.96 -43.93
N MET A 430 -32.01 -33.83 -44.50
CA MET A 430 -31.25 -32.58 -44.48
C MET A 430 -31.41 -31.91 -43.11
N VAL A 431 -30.31 -31.44 -42.52
CA VAL A 431 -30.32 -30.74 -41.23
C VAL A 431 -30.10 -29.25 -41.46
N CYS A 432 -31.05 -28.43 -41.02
CA CYS A 432 -30.93 -26.98 -40.94
C CYS A 432 -30.50 -26.59 -39.52
N LYS A 433 -29.28 -26.08 -39.36
CA LYS A 433 -28.79 -25.50 -38.10
C LYS A 433 -28.90 -24.00 -38.17
N TYR A 434 -29.38 -23.33 -37.14
CA TYR A 434 -29.42 -21.86 -37.15
C TYR A 434 -29.02 -21.29 -35.80
N LYS A 435 -28.47 -20.07 -35.85
CA LYS A 435 -28.12 -19.27 -34.69
C LYS A 435 -29.04 -18.07 -34.59
N TYR A 436 -29.58 -17.84 -33.40
CA TYR A 436 -30.36 -16.65 -33.11
C TYR A 436 -29.98 -16.06 -31.76
N LEU A 437 -30.22 -14.77 -31.65
CA LEU A 437 -29.99 -13.95 -30.47
C LEU A 437 -31.22 -14.03 -29.57
N LYS A 438 -31.15 -14.81 -28.50
CA LYS A 438 -32.21 -14.81 -27.48
C LYS A 438 -31.99 -13.61 -26.57
N LYS A 439 -32.93 -12.67 -26.59
CA LYS A 439 -33.06 -11.63 -25.57
C LYS A 439 -33.63 -12.26 -24.30
N HIS A 440 -32.86 -12.22 -23.21
CA HIS A 440 -33.23 -12.82 -21.93
C HIS A 440 -32.73 -11.93 -20.80
N ILE A 441 -33.62 -11.58 -19.88
CA ILE A 441 -33.25 -10.90 -18.63
C ILE A 441 -32.88 -12.00 -17.64
N MET A 442 -31.65 -11.99 -17.15
CA MET A 442 -31.20 -13.00 -16.20
C MET A 442 -31.97 -12.88 -14.89
N THR A 443 -32.36 -14.02 -14.31
CA THR A 443 -32.89 -14.06 -12.94
C THR A 443 -31.75 -13.86 -11.94
N ALA A 444 -32.07 -13.53 -10.69
CA ALA A 444 -31.04 -13.31 -9.68
C ALA A 444 -30.11 -14.53 -9.49
N ASP A 445 -30.67 -15.74 -9.50
CA ASP A 445 -29.91 -17.00 -9.41
C ASP A 445 -29.02 -17.21 -10.65
N GLU A 446 -29.54 -16.94 -11.86
CA GLU A 446 -28.79 -17.06 -13.10
C GLU A 446 -27.60 -16.08 -13.15
N VAL A 447 -27.77 -14.85 -12.63
CA VAL A 447 -26.68 -13.87 -12.56
C VAL A 447 -25.57 -14.38 -11.64
N VAL A 448 -25.93 -14.90 -10.46
CA VAL A 448 -24.96 -15.45 -9.50
C VAL A 448 -24.21 -16.65 -10.10
N GLU A 449 -24.94 -17.60 -10.69
CA GLU A 449 -24.35 -18.77 -11.33
C GLU A 449 -23.39 -18.38 -12.46
N THR A 450 -23.82 -17.49 -13.35
CA THR A 450 -23.01 -17.04 -14.49
C THR A 450 -21.78 -16.27 -14.02
N TYR A 451 -21.92 -15.41 -13.01
CA TYR A 451 -20.80 -14.65 -12.44
C TYR A 451 -19.70 -15.58 -11.91
N PHE A 452 -20.07 -16.58 -11.10
CA PHE A 452 -19.09 -17.51 -10.54
C PHE A 452 -18.50 -18.46 -11.59
N ALA A 453 -19.31 -18.93 -12.55
CA ALA A 453 -18.85 -19.80 -13.63
C ALA A 453 -17.82 -19.11 -14.55
N GLU A 454 -17.97 -17.80 -14.78
CA GLU A 454 -17.18 -17.05 -15.77
C GLU A 454 -16.42 -15.86 -15.15
N LYS A 455 -16.16 -15.91 -13.84
CA LYS A 455 -15.50 -14.84 -13.08
C LYS A 455 -14.25 -14.25 -13.75
N PRO A 456 -13.32 -15.05 -14.32
CA PRO A 456 -12.14 -14.50 -14.99
C PRO A 456 -12.47 -13.59 -16.18
N ASP A 457 -13.56 -13.84 -16.90
CA ASP A 457 -13.96 -13.05 -18.06
C ASP A 457 -14.64 -11.72 -17.65
N TYR A 458 -15.36 -11.70 -16.53
CA TYR A 458 -15.86 -10.45 -15.92
C TYR A 458 -14.72 -9.60 -15.35
N VAL A 459 -13.78 -10.23 -14.62
CA VAL A 459 -12.63 -9.53 -14.02
C VAL A 459 -11.71 -8.95 -15.09
N SER A 460 -11.47 -9.67 -16.19
CA SER A 460 -10.69 -9.18 -17.32
C SER A 460 -11.44 -8.12 -18.16
N GLY A 461 -12.75 -7.93 -17.95
CA GLY A 461 -13.59 -6.99 -18.69
C GLY A 461 -13.99 -7.47 -20.08
N LYS A 462 -13.86 -8.77 -20.39
CA LYS A 462 -14.38 -9.36 -21.63
C LYS A 462 -15.90 -9.48 -21.61
N LYS A 463 -16.48 -9.68 -20.43
CA LYS A 463 -17.92 -9.68 -20.18
C LYS A 463 -18.28 -8.56 -19.21
N THR A 464 -19.51 -8.07 -19.32
CA THR A 464 -20.07 -7.02 -18.47
C THR A 464 -21.47 -7.42 -18.03
N LEU A 465 -21.86 -6.98 -16.84
CA LEU A 465 -23.20 -7.13 -16.30
C LEU A 465 -23.90 -5.77 -16.33
N SER A 466 -25.23 -5.76 -16.39
CA SER A 466 -26.01 -4.53 -16.27
C SER A 466 -26.06 -4.03 -14.82
N ASN A 467 -26.50 -2.80 -14.59
CA ASN A 467 -26.70 -2.27 -13.23
C ASN A 467 -27.69 -3.13 -12.43
N GLY A 468 -28.79 -3.58 -13.04
CA GLY A 468 -29.76 -4.48 -12.39
C GLY A 468 -29.16 -5.85 -12.04
N ASP A 469 -28.27 -6.39 -12.89
CA ASP A 469 -27.54 -7.62 -12.59
C ASP A 469 -26.58 -7.43 -11.39
N TYR A 470 -25.89 -6.29 -11.32
CA TYR A 470 -25.05 -5.96 -10.16
C TYR A 470 -25.87 -5.81 -8.87
N PHE A 471 -27.07 -5.21 -8.94
CA PHE A 471 -27.99 -5.17 -7.81
C PHE A 471 -28.32 -6.58 -7.32
N ASN A 472 -28.64 -7.50 -8.24
CA ASN A 472 -28.91 -8.90 -7.91
C ASN A 472 -27.69 -9.59 -7.27
N LEU A 473 -26.47 -9.32 -7.75
CA LEU A 473 -25.26 -9.83 -7.12
C LEU A 473 -25.09 -9.33 -5.68
N PHE A 474 -25.26 -8.02 -5.45
CA PHE A 474 -25.16 -7.46 -4.09
C PHE A 474 -26.24 -7.99 -3.15
N ALA A 475 -27.42 -8.33 -3.66
CA ALA A 475 -28.51 -8.88 -2.88
C ALA A 475 -28.31 -10.36 -2.48
N ASN A 476 -27.57 -11.15 -3.28
CA ASN A 476 -27.47 -12.60 -3.10
C ASN A 476 -26.09 -13.10 -2.66
N VAL A 477 -25.01 -12.34 -2.91
CA VAL A 477 -23.66 -12.72 -2.49
C VAL A 477 -23.37 -12.16 -1.09
N THR A 478 -22.95 -13.03 -0.16
CA THR A 478 -22.69 -12.65 1.25
C THR A 478 -21.20 -12.61 1.60
N ASP A 479 -20.33 -13.25 0.81
CA ASP A 479 -18.89 -13.26 1.06
C ASP A 479 -18.29 -11.86 0.93
N THR A 480 -17.63 -11.38 1.99
CA THR A 480 -17.15 -10.00 2.07
C THR A 480 -16.03 -9.67 1.08
N LEU A 481 -15.12 -10.62 0.80
CA LEU A 481 -14.03 -10.42 -0.16
C LEU A 481 -14.55 -10.45 -1.60
N GLU A 482 -15.53 -11.31 -1.87
CA GLU A 482 -16.21 -11.36 -3.15
C GLU A 482 -17.02 -10.08 -3.40
N LEU A 483 -17.72 -9.58 -2.38
CA LEU A 483 -18.44 -8.31 -2.47
C LEU A 483 -17.51 -7.13 -2.77
N ASP A 484 -16.27 -7.13 -2.28
CA ASP A 484 -15.28 -6.11 -2.63
C ASP A 484 -14.87 -6.21 -4.11
N THR A 485 -14.71 -7.44 -4.62
CA THR A 485 -14.45 -7.68 -6.05
C THR A 485 -15.61 -7.20 -6.92
N ILE A 486 -16.85 -7.57 -6.56
CA ILE A 486 -18.07 -7.13 -7.25
C ILE A 486 -18.20 -5.60 -7.19
N THR A 487 -17.90 -4.98 -6.05
CA THR A 487 -17.90 -3.52 -5.89
C THR A 487 -16.95 -2.84 -6.87
N MET A 488 -15.71 -3.34 -7.02
CA MET A 488 -14.75 -2.79 -7.96
C MET A 488 -15.20 -2.93 -9.42
N LEU A 489 -15.79 -4.07 -9.79
CA LEU A 489 -16.33 -4.30 -11.13
C LEU A 489 -17.52 -3.39 -11.43
N ALA A 490 -18.49 -3.32 -10.52
CA ALA A 490 -19.67 -2.47 -10.63
C ALA A 490 -19.26 -0.99 -10.71
N TYR A 491 -18.33 -0.54 -9.86
CA TYR A 491 -17.86 0.86 -9.85
C TYR A 491 -17.22 1.23 -11.19
N LYS A 492 -16.34 0.36 -11.73
CA LYS A 492 -15.73 0.55 -13.05
C LYS A 492 -16.77 0.59 -14.18
N HIS A 493 -17.75 -0.30 -14.14
CA HIS A 493 -18.82 -0.35 -15.13
C HIS A 493 -19.69 0.92 -15.10
N ILE A 494 -20.21 1.28 -13.92
CA ILE A 494 -21.09 2.44 -13.71
C ILE A 494 -20.39 3.74 -14.09
N THR A 495 -19.17 3.98 -13.60
CA THR A 495 -18.45 5.25 -13.85
C THR A 495 -17.95 5.41 -15.28
N SER A 496 -17.91 4.32 -16.07
CA SER A 496 -17.57 4.39 -17.50
C SER A 496 -18.71 4.96 -18.36
N GLN A 497 -19.93 5.02 -17.82
CA GLN A 497 -21.12 5.47 -18.53
C GLN A 497 -21.33 6.99 -18.35
N SER A 498 -21.93 7.62 -19.35
CA SER A 498 -22.31 9.04 -19.27
C SER A 498 -23.42 9.25 -18.26
N ASP A 499 -23.36 10.35 -17.51
CA ASP A 499 -24.37 10.74 -16.52
C ASP A 499 -24.63 9.67 -15.44
N TYR A 500 -23.62 8.90 -15.06
CA TYR A 500 -23.74 7.81 -14.08
C TYR A 500 -24.31 8.23 -12.72
N THR A 501 -24.29 9.52 -12.40
CA THR A 501 -24.88 10.08 -11.18
C THR A 501 -26.40 10.00 -11.13
N SER A 502 -27.06 9.78 -12.28
CA SER A 502 -28.51 9.60 -12.38
C SER A 502 -28.96 8.15 -12.14
N PHE A 503 -28.03 7.18 -12.18
CA PHE A 503 -28.34 5.79 -11.89
C PHE A 503 -28.66 5.59 -10.41
N ARG A 504 -29.67 4.78 -10.14
CA ARG A 504 -30.18 4.53 -8.79
C ARG A 504 -29.15 3.77 -7.96
N LEU A 505 -28.47 2.78 -8.55
CA LEU A 505 -27.48 1.93 -7.88
C LEU A 505 -26.12 2.63 -7.65
N ALA A 506 -25.79 3.63 -8.46
CA ALA A 506 -24.50 4.32 -8.41
C ALA A 506 -24.10 4.86 -7.02
N PRO A 507 -24.96 5.57 -6.26
CA PRO A 507 -24.61 6.03 -4.91
C PRO A 507 -24.26 4.88 -3.95
N TYR A 508 -24.91 3.72 -4.05
CA TYR A 508 -24.61 2.55 -3.22
C TYR A 508 -23.23 1.99 -3.54
N VAL A 509 -22.94 1.79 -4.83
CA VAL A 509 -21.65 1.26 -5.30
C VAL A 509 -20.51 2.22 -4.97
N ALA A 510 -20.71 3.52 -5.15
CA ALA A 510 -19.74 4.53 -4.78
C ALA A 510 -19.47 4.54 -3.27
N ASN A 511 -20.52 4.40 -2.44
CA ASN A 511 -20.36 4.28 -0.98
C ASN A 511 -19.49 3.08 -0.59
N ARG A 512 -19.78 1.90 -1.14
CA ARG A 512 -18.95 0.70 -0.91
C ARG A 512 -17.52 0.90 -1.39
N MET A 513 -17.32 1.49 -2.57
CA MET A 513 -15.99 1.76 -3.11
C MET A 513 -15.21 2.74 -2.23
N ALA A 514 -15.86 3.75 -1.67
CA ALA A 514 -15.27 4.68 -0.71
C ALA A 514 -14.86 3.98 0.60
N LEU A 515 -15.66 3.04 1.09
CA LEU A 515 -15.31 2.23 2.26
C LEU A 515 -14.14 1.28 1.98
N ILE A 516 -14.07 0.65 0.80
CA ILE A 516 -12.90 -0.12 0.36
C ILE A 516 -11.65 0.77 0.33
N ALA A 517 -11.76 1.93 -0.31
CA ALA A 517 -10.69 2.92 -0.39
C ALA A 517 -10.21 3.35 1.01
N SER A 518 -11.14 3.62 1.93
CA SER A 518 -10.87 4.00 3.32
C SER A 518 -10.19 2.88 4.11
N ARG A 519 -10.70 1.63 4.04
CA ARG A 519 -10.14 0.44 4.71
C ARG A 519 -8.72 0.15 4.25
N ASN A 520 -8.46 0.29 2.95
CA ASN A 520 -7.14 0.11 2.33
C ASN A 520 -6.18 1.30 2.59
N GLY A 521 -6.58 2.29 3.38
CA GLY A 521 -5.78 3.47 3.67
C GLY A 521 -5.46 4.31 2.43
N MET A 522 -6.38 4.34 1.47
CA MET A 522 -6.26 5.10 0.21
C MET A 522 -7.55 5.88 -0.06
N PRO A 523 -7.93 6.81 0.84
CA PRO A 523 -9.13 7.61 0.64
C PRO A 523 -9.04 8.42 -0.66
N ASP A 524 -10.11 8.43 -1.44
CA ASP A 524 -10.29 9.33 -2.57
C ASP A 524 -11.58 10.14 -2.42
N VAL A 525 -11.42 11.41 -2.05
CA VAL A 525 -12.54 12.34 -1.85
C VAL A 525 -13.42 12.54 -3.08
N ASN A 526 -12.97 12.14 -4.28
CA ASN A 526 -13.73 12.29 -5.52
C ASN A 526 -14.73 11.15 -5.78
N ILE A 527 -14.66 10.03 -5.04
CA ILE A 527 -15.58 8.90 -5.22
C ILE A 527 -17.02 9.32 -4.88
N LEU A 528 -17.20 10.01 -3.75
CA LEU A 528 -18.52 10.37 -3.20
C LEU A 528 -18.98 11.78 -3.58
N LYS A 529 -18.04 12.68 -3.89
CA LYS A 529 -18.30 14.08 -4.25
C LYS A 529 -19.38 14.28 -5.32
N PRO A 530 -19.51 13.45 -6.38
CA PRO A 530 -20.55 13.59 -7.39
C PRO A 530 -21.98 13.43 -6.86
N PHE A 531 -22.16 12.71 -5.74
CA PHE A 531 -23.48 12.45 -5.13
C PHE A 531 -23.84 13.47 -4.03
N ILE A 532 -23.04 14.54 -3.91
CA ILE A 532 -23.17 15.55 -2.88
C ILE A 532 -23.40 16.93 -3.51
N ASP A 533 -24.54 17.55 -3.18
CA ASP A 533 -24.82 18.97 -3.44
C ASP A 533 -24.75 19.77 -2.14
N MET A 534 -23.69 20.57 -1.98
CA MET A 534 -23.45 21.41 -0.79
C MET A 534 -24.54 22.46 -0.54
N ARG A 535 -25.41 22.75 -1.53
CA ARG A 535 -26.51 23.71 -1.40
C ARG A 535 -27.80 23.06 -0.89
N LYS A 536 -27.86 21.73 -0.88
CA LYS A 536 -29.05 20.97 -0.48
C LYS A 536 -28.86 20.37 0.91
N PRO A 537 -29.94 20.20 1.69
CA PRO A 537 -29.85 19.48 2.95
C PRO A 537 -29.57 17.98 2.76
N VAL A 538 -29.21 17.30 3.85
CA VAL A 538 -29.07 15.83 3.90
C VAL A 538 -30.42 15.15 3.59
N ASN A 539 -30.37 14.01 2.90
CA ASN A 539 -31.52 13.19 2.48
C ASN A 539 -32.56 13.98 1.65
N THR A 540 -32.11 14.69 0.61
CA THR A 540 -33.00 15.48 -0.25
C THR A 540 -33.30 14.71 -1.53
N TRP A 541 -34.57 14.48 -1.84
CA TRP A 541 -34.98 13.94 -3.13
C TRP A 541 -34.81 14.99 -4.24
N ASP A 542 -34.03 14.66 -5.26
CA ASP A 542 -34.09 15.31 -6.56
C ASP A 542 -35.16 14.64 -7.41
N LYS A 543 -36.05 15.46 -7.97
CA LYS A 543 -37.16 15.06 -8.83
C LYS A 543 -37.12 15.80 -10.16
N SER A 544 -35.93 16.28 -10.55
CA SER A 544 -35.67 16.89 -11.84
C SER A 544 -36.03 15.92 -12.98
N ASP A 545 -35.70 14.64 -12.84
CA ASP A 545 -36.33 13.54 -13.55
C ASP A 545 -37.48 12.97 -12.70
N ALA A 546 -38.73 13.23 -13.13
CA ALA A 546 -39.92 12.74 -12.44
C ALA A 546 -40.08 11.22 -12.52
N MET A 547 -39.43 10.57 -13.49
CA MET A 547 -39.52 9.13 -13.74
C MET A 547 -38.46 8.35 -12.95
N ASN A 548 -37.32 8.99 -12.66
CA ASN A 548 -36.22 8.41 -11.87
C ASN A 548 -35.76 9.39 -10.77
N PRO A 549 -36.54 9.57 -9.70
CA PRO A 549 -36.12 10.42 -8.59
C PRO A 549 -34.93 9.79 -7.86
N VAL A 550 -33.91 10.59 -7.58
CA VAL A 550 -32.69 10.16 -6.86
C VAL A 550 -32.56 10.91 -5.54
N MET A 551 -32.09 10.23 -4.49
CA MET A 551 -31.81 10.87 -3.21
C MET A 551 -30.40 11.45 -3.21
N LEU A 552 -30.29 12.78 -3.18
CA LEU A 552 -29.05 13.51 -3.00
C LEU A 552 -28.67 13.57 -1.51
N ASN A 553 -27.37 13.71 -1.25
CA ASN A 553 -26.82 13.89 0.09
C ASN A 553 -27.31 12.82 1.07
N ARG A 554 -27.33 11.54 0.65
CA ARG A 554 -27.63 10.43 1.57
C ARG A 554 -26.71 10.53 2.79
N GLU A 555 -27.27 10.37 3.97
CA GLU A 555 -26.55 10.55 5.23
C GLU A 555 -25.29 9.69 5.34
N GLN A 556 -25.30 8.45 4.82
CA GLN A 556 -24.13 7.57 4.77
C GLN A 556 -23.04 8.13 3.86
N ILE A 557 -23.42 8.67 2.69
CA ILE A 557 -22.48 9.30 1.74
C ILE A 557 -21.86 10.54 2.37
N VAL A 558 -22.66 11.39 3.00
CA VAL A 558 -22.20 12.62 3.66
C VAL A 558 -21.24 12.28 4.81
N LEU A 559 -21.56 11.28 5.63
CA LEU A 559 -20.71 10.82 6.72
C LEU A 559 -19.41 10.20 6.22
N ASN A 560 -19.47 9.31 5.23
CA ASN A 560 -18.28 8.66 4.68
C ASN A 560 -17.41 9.65 3.90
N GLN A 561 -17.99 10.69 3.30
CA GLN A 561 -17.23 11.81 2.75
C GLN A 561 -16.45 12.55 3.85
N ALA A 562 -17.04 12.74 5.04
CA ALA A 562 -16.33 13.30 6.19
C ALA A 562 -15.16 12.41 6.64
N VAL A 563 -15.36 11.09 6.66
CA VAL A 563 -14.31 10.09 6.92
C VAL A 563 -13.17 10.23 5.91
N MET A 564 -13.47 10.33 4.61
CA MET A 564 -12.44 10.49 3.56
C MET A 564 -11.65 11.79 3.73
N TYR A 565 -12.32 12.91 3.98
CA TYR A 565 -11.64 14.19 4.24
C TYR A 565 -10.80 14.14 5.52
N PHE A 566 -11.26 13.45 6.56
CA PHE A 566 -10.48 13.25 7.79
C PHE A 566 -9.20 12.46 7.53
N GLN A 567 -9.27 11.34 6.79
CA GLN A 567 -8.08 10.54 6.45
C GLN A 567 -7.09 11.31 5.56
N GLU A 568 -7.58 12.21 4.71
CA GLU A 568 -6.74 13.17 3.95
C GLU A 568 -6.23 14.35 4.80
N ALA A 569 -6.52 14.39 6.11
CA ALA A 569 -6.19 15.47 7.04
C ALA A 569 -6.81 16.84 6.68
N LYS A 570 -7.92 16.83 5.94
CA LYS A 570 -8.71 18.03 5.56
C LYS A 570 -9.83 18.27 6.57
N LEU A 571 -9.44 18.60 7.79
CA LEU A 571 -10.31 18.60 8.97
C LEU A 571 -11.46 19.60 8.90
N ASP A 572 -11.24 20.78 8.30
CA ASP A 572 -12.30 21.76 8.10
C ASP A 572 -13.40 21.25 7.16
N SER A 573 -12.99 20.54 6.10
CA SER A 573 -13.94 19.91 5.17
C SER A 573 -14.71 18.79 5.85
N ALA A 574 -14.02 17.95 6.64
CA ALA A 574 -14.69 16.93 7.45
C ALA A 574 -15.71 17.56 8.43
N MET A 575 -15.34 18.67 9.10
CA MET A 575 -16.22 19.39 10.01
C MET A 575 -17.46 19.95 9.31
N LEU A 576 -17.31 20.46 8.09
CA LEU A 576 -18.43 20.95 7.27
C LEU A 576 -19.48 19.85 7.03
N PHE A 577 -19.05 18.64 6.69
CA PHE A 577 -19.97 17.50 6.50
C PHE A 577 -20.61 17.03 7.80
N ILE A 578 -19.86 17.03 8.92
CA ILE A 578 -20.40 16.77 10.26
C ILE A 578 -21.52 17.77 10.58
N GLU A 579 -21.31 19.06 10.36
CA GLU A 579 -22.32 20.09 10.61
C GLU A 579 -23.56 19.94 9.70
N MET A 580 -23.39 19.46 8.47
CA MET A 580 -24.52 19.14 7.59
C MET A 580 -25.42 18.03 8.19
N LEU A 581 -24.81 16.99 8.75
CA LEU A 581 -25.51 15.87 9.40
C LEU A 581 -26.22 16.32 10.69
N GLU A 582 -25.53 17.08 11.53
CA GLU A 582 -26.08 17.59 12.80
C GLU A 582 -27.30 18.48 12.61
N LYS A 583 -27.28 19.36 11.60
CA LYS A 583 -28.44 20.22 11.25
C LYS A 583 -29.70 19.41 10.94
N LYS A 584 -29.56 18.15 10.54
CA LYS A 584 -30.67 17.24 10.21
C LYS A 584 -30.88 16.12 11.23
N ASN A 585 -30.10 16.08 12.31
CA ASN A 585 -30.08 14.96 13.25
C ASN A 585 -29.93 13.59 12.53
N ALA A 586 -29.15 13.56 11.46
CA ALA A 586 -28.87 12.34 10.69
C ALA A 586 -27.63 11.63 11.27
N GLN A 587 -27.64 10.29 11.29
CA GLN A 587 -26.50 9.49 11.78
C GLN A 587 -25.97 9.98 13.14
N VAL A 588 -26.85 10.31 14.09
CA VAL A 588 -26.52 11.11 15.30
C VAL A 588 -25.31 10.57 16.06
N GLU A 589 -25.28 9.27 16.34
CA GLU A 589 -24.19 8.67 17.11
C GLU A 589 -22.90 8.60 16.31
N ALA A 590 -22.95 8.21 15.03
CA ALA A 590 -21.76 8.19 14.16
C ALA A 590 -21.19 9.60 13.93
N THR A 591 -22.06 10.59 13.79
CA THR A 591 -21.68 12.02 13.65
C THR A 591 -20.99 12.54 14.91
N LYS A 592 -21.49 12.21 16.12
CA LYS A 592 -20.81 12.53 17.38
C LYS A 592 -19.44 11.87 17.48
N ARG A 593 -19.31 10.61 17.06
CA ARG A 593 -18.04 9.88 17.04
C ARG A 593 -17.05 10.53 16.07
N MET A 594 -17.51 10.87 14.86
CA MET A 594 -16.73 11.56 13.84
C MET A 594 -16.26 12.94 14.31
N ARG A 595 -17.12 13.71 14.98
CA ARG A 595 -16.74 14.98 15.62
C ARG A 595 -15.63 14.80 16.65
N LYS A 596 -15.70 13.78 17.51
CA LYS A 596 -14.64 13.50 18.48
C LYS A 596 -13.31 13.19 17.79
N LEU A 597 -13.32 12.42 16.70
CA LEU A 597 -12.11 12.14 15.91
C LEU A 597 -11.51 13.44 15.34
N VAL A 598 -12.33 14.31 14.74
CA VAL A 598 -11.88 15.61 14.21
C VAL A 598 -11.32 16.50 15.33
N VAL A 599 -12.03 16.64 16.45
CA VAL A 599 -11.59 17.44 17.61
C VAL A 599 -10.26 16.92 18.16
N PHE A 600 -10.10 15.60 18.25
CA PHE A 600 -8.84 14.98 18.66
C PHE A 600 -7.71 15.36 17.70
N GLN A 601 -7.89 15.17 16.39
CA GLN A 601 -6.85 15.50 15.42
C GLN A 601 -6.50 16.99 15.36
N GLN A 602 -7.50 17.88 15.50
CA GLN A 602 -7.29 19.33 15.47
C GLN A 602 -6.53 19.85 16.70
N GLY A 603 -6.84 19.33 17.89
CA GLY A 603 -6.43 19.96 19.14
C GLY A 603 -5.44 19.17 20.00
N TYR A 604 -5.36 17.84 19.86
CA TYR A 604 -4.69 17.00 20.87
C TYR A 604 -3.19 17.25 20.98
N ALA A 605 -2.49 17.39 19.85
CA ALA A 605 -1.06 17.69 19.86
C ALA A 605 -0.76 19.06 20.52
N ALA A 606 -1.55 20.08 20.21
CA ALA A 606 -1.40 21.41 20.82
C ALA A 606 -1.75 21.40 22.32
N TYR A 607 -2.72 20.58 22.72
CA TYR A 607 -3.05 20.33 24.12
C TYR A 607 -1.88 19.68 24.88
N LEU A 608 -1.24 18.63 24.34
CA LEU A 608 -0.08 17.98 24.96
C LEU A 608 1.10 18.94 25.16
N GLN A 609 1.23 19.94 24.29
CA GLN A 609 2.25 20.97 24.38
C GLN A 609 1.89 22.12 25.35
N GLY A 610 0.73 22.07 26.01
CA GLY A 610 0.28 23.09 26.97
C GLY A 610 -0.19 24.40 26.33
N LEU A 611 -0.51 24.38 25.04
CA LEU A 611 -0.85 25.58 24.26
C LEU A 611 -2.34 25.91 24.32
N ILE A 612 -3.18 24.88 24.50
CA ILE A 612 -4.61 25.04 24.68
C ILE A 612 -4.90 25.13 26.17
N LYS A 613 -5.32 26.33 26.61
CA LYS A 613 -5.63 26.63 28.02
C LYS A 613 -7.12 26.88 28.28
N ASP A 614 -7.94 27.04 27.23
CA ASP A 614 -9.38 27.24 27.38
C ASP A 614 -10.03 26.01 28.05
N PRO A 615 -10.67 26.15 29.22
CA PRO A 615 -11.18 25.00 29.97
C PRO A 615 -12.18 24.14 29.20
N LYS A 616 -13.01 24.77 28.36
CA LYS A 616 -14.03 24.06 27.56
C LYS A 616 -13.36 23.23 26.46
N LEU A 617 -12.47 23.84 25.68
CA LEU A 617 -11.74 23.15 24.62
C LEU A 617 -10.86 22.02 25.19
N VAL A 618 -10.23 22.23 26.35
CA VAL A 618 -9.49 21.16 27.05
C VAL A 618 -10.42 20.00 27.44
N ALA A 619 -11.61 20.29 27.96
CA ALA A 619 -12.58 19.25 28.32
C ALA A 619 -13.05 18.45 27.08
N ASP A 620 -13.31 19.14 25.98
CA ASP A 620 -13.71 18.52 24.71
C ASP A 620 -12.59 17.64 24.14
N ILE A 621 -11.34 18.11 24.15
CA ILE A 621 -10.17 17.35 23.72
C ILE A 621 -9.97 16.10 24.61
N LYS A 622 -10.07 16.22 25.93
CA LYS A 622 -9.97 15.06 26.85
C LYS A 622 -11.12 14.07 26.68
N ALA A 623 -12.31 14.53 26.34
CA ALA A 623 -13.43 13.65 26.03
C ALA A 623 -13.19 12.91 24.70
N ALA A 624 -12.63 13.60 23.71
CA ALA A 624 -12.23 13.03 22.43
C ALA A 624 -11.09 12.01 22.59
N GLU A 625 -10.03 12.35 23.31
CA GLU A 625 -8.91 11.45 23.66
C GLU A 625 -9.42 10.14 24.28
N ARG A 626 -10.22 10.24 25.35
CA ARG A 626 -10.81 9.07 26.01
C ARG A 626 -11.64 8.23 25.06
N TYR A 627 -12.35 8.86 24.11
CA TYR A 627 -13.11 8.12 23.12
C TYR A 627 -12.19 7.38 22.14
N VAL A 628 -11.22 8.07 21.53
CA VAL A 628 -10.37 7.44 20.50
C VAL A 628 -9.51 6.33 21.12
N LEU A 629 -8.91 6.54 22.29
CA LEU A 629 -8.12 5.52 23.00
C LEU A 629 -8.93 4.31 23.47
N ASN A 630 -10.26 4.40 23.52
CA ASN A 630 -11.16 3.30 23.90
C ASN A 630 -12.04 2.81 22.75
N SER A 631 -11.87 3.35 21.54
CA SER A 631 -12.64 2.95 20.35
C SER A 631 -12.22 1.58 19.80
N GLY A 632 -11.04 1.09 20.20
CA GLY A 632 -10.53 -0.24 19.88
C GLY A 632 -9.07 -0.36 20.32
N ASP A 633 -8.61 -1.59 20.57
CA ASP A 633 -7.23 -1.83 20.98
C ASP A 633 -6.22 -1.40 19.89
N PHE A 634 -6.60 -1.52 18.61
CA PHE A 634 -5.77 -1.06 17.49
C PHE A 634 -5.62 0.46 17.49
N ASN A 635 -6.71 1.21 17.71
CA ASN A 635 -6.65 2.67 17.78
C ASN A 635 -5.79 3.16 18.93
N ARG A 636 -5.83 2.46 20.08
CA ARG A 636 -4.91 2.72 21.19
C ARG A 636 -3.46 2.47 20.81
N ALA A 637 -3.17 1.32 20.17
CA ALA A 637 -1.82 0.96 19.73
C ALA A 637 -1.26 1.97 18.72
N ILE A 638 -2.08 2.38 17.74
CA ILE A 638 -1.74 3.40 16.74
C ILE A 638 -1.39 4.72 17.42
N ILE A 639 -2.25 5.22 18.31
CA ILE A 639 -2.00 6.50 19.00
C ILE A 639 -0.76 6.44 19.86
N TRP A 640 -0.60 5.37 20.65
CA TRP A 640 0.56 5.22 21.53
C TRP A 640 1.85 5.18 20.74
N THR A 641 1.86 4.51 19.59
CA THR A 641 3.04 4.40 18.71
C THR A 641 3.31 5.71 17.97
N GLU A 642 2.32 6.28 17.30
CA GLU A 642 2.48 7.47 16.45
C GLU A 642 2.76 8.73 17.28
N LEU A 643 2.26 8.79 18.52
CA LEU A 643 2.47 9.90 19.45
C LEU A 643 3.36 9.54 20.65
N HIS A 644 4.17 8.48 20.55
CA HIS A 644 4.91 7.93 21.70
C HIS A 644 5.79 8.99 22.39
N ALA A 645 6.49 9.81 21.61
CA ALA A 645 7.35 10.87 22.13
C ALA A 645 6.56 11.97 22.86
N GLN A 646 5.39 12.37 22.34
CA GLN A 646 4.56 13.40 23.00
C GLN A 646 3.82 12.84 24.23
N LEU A 647 3.55 11.54 24.26
CA LEU A 647 2.87 10.86 25.36
C LEU A 647 3.83 10.31 26.42
N GLY A 648 5.15 10.38 26.18
CA GLY A 648 6.16 9.80 27.07
C GLY A 648 6.07 8.28 27.18
N LYS A 649 5.73 7.61 26.08
CA LYS A 649 5.63 6.14 26.00
C LYS A 649 6.94 5.51 25.56
N SER A 650 7.33 4.43 26.24
CA SER A 650 8.51 3.65 25.84
C SER A 650 8.21 2.80 24.61
N ARG A 651 9.27 2.38 23.92
CA ARG A 651 9.19 1.43 22.80
C ARG A 651 8.49 0.14 23.23
N GLU A 652 8.85 -0.41 24.38
CA GLU A 652 8.29 -1.66 24.94
C GLU A 652 6.81 -1.51 25.34
N GLU A 653 6.38 -0.34 25.81
CA GLU A 653 4.96 -0.06 26.04
C GLU A 653 4.14 -0.10 24.75
N CYS A 654 4.68 0.48 23.67
CA CYS A 654 4.02 0.51 22.37
C CYS A 654 4.01 -0.88 21.73
N GLU A 655 5.14 -1.57 21.74
CA GLU A 655 5.33 -2.88 21.13
C GLU A 655 4.37 -3.93 21.70
N ARG A 656 4.17 -3.96 23.03
CA ARG A 656 3.16 -4.85 23.67
C ARG A 656 1.74 -4.65 23.20
N LEU A 657 1.37 -3.45 22.74
CA LEU A 657 0.05 -3.20 22.13
C LEU A 657 0.03 -3.63 20.66
N LEU A 658 1.13 -3.41 19.93
CA LEU A 658 1.28 -3.83 18.55
C LEU A 658 1.32 -5.35 18.39
N ASP A 659 1.88 -6.07 19.35
CA ASP A 659 1.95 -7.54 19.32
C ASP A 659 0.57 -8.20 19.41
N ARG A 660 -0.44 -7.49 19.94
CA ARG A 660 -1.85 -7.93 19.94
C ARG A 660 -2.52 -7.78 18.58
N MET A 661 -1.89 -7.07 17.64
CA MET A 661 -2.39 -6.97 16.27
C MET A 661 -2.05 -8.26 15.50
N PRO A 662 -2.93 -8.72 14.58
CA PRO A 662 -2.65 -9.85 13.69
C PRO A 662 -1.39 -9.65 12.86
N ASP A 663 -0.66 -10.73 12.60
CA ASP A 663 0.57 -10.73 11.79
C ASP A 663 0.32 -10.45 10.31
N ASP A 664 -0.87 -10.74 9.80
CA ASP A 664 -1.30 -10.42 8.44
C ASP A 664 -1.73 -8.95 8.29
N ASN A 665 -1.72 -8.17 9.37
CA ASN A 665 -2.05 -6.75 9.34
C ASN A 665 -0.81 -5.90 8.99
N PRO A 666 -0.73 -5.29 7.80
CA PRO A 666 0.43 -4.50 7.39
C PRO A 666 0.70 -3.29 8.31
N LYS A 667 -0.32 -2.79 9.01
CA LYS A 667 -0.20 -1.65 9.93
C LYS A 667 0.66 -2.00 11.14
N LYS A 668 0.60 -3.24 11.64
CA LYS A 668 1.42 -3.72 12.77
C LYS A 668 2.90 -3.47 12.49
N TRP A 669 3.36 -3.98 11.36
CA TRP A 669 4.75 -3.91 10.96
C TRP A 669 5.20 -2.50 10.63
N TYR A 670 4.32 -1.70 10.02
CA TYR A 670 4.62 -0.28 9.80
C TYR A 670 4.85 0.46 11.13
N LEU A 671 3.97 0.25 12.10
CA LEU A 671 4.04 0.89 13.42
C LEU A 671 5.27 0.41 14.21
N LYS A 672 5.63 -0.88 14.12
CA LYS A 672 6.91 -1.39 14.66
C LYS A 672 8.10 -0.66 14.02
N GLY A 673 8.06 -0.44 12.70
CA GLY A 673 9.06 0.36 12.00
C GLY A 673 9.20 1.80 12.51
N ILE A 674 8.13 2.41 13.04
CA ILE A 674 8.23 3.76 13.64
C ILE A 674 9.01 3.71 14.95
N ILE A 675 8.59 2.86 15.90
CA ILE A 675 9.21 2.82 17.24
C ILE A 675 10.64 2.27 17.22
N TRP A 676 10.96 1.37 16.28
CA TRP A 676 12.31 0.86 16.11
C TRP A 676 13.24 1.83 15.37
N ALA A 677 12.70 2.86 14.70
CA ALA A 677 13.56 3.86 14.07
C ALA A 677 14.35 4.65 15.12
N ASP A 678 13.77 4.94 16.29
CA ASP A 678 14.44 5.67 17.37
C ASP A 678 15.53 4.84 18.08
N GLU A 679 15.50 3.52 17.90
CA GLU A 679 16.48 2.56 18.45
C GLU A 679 17.49 2.08 17.39
N ALA A 680 17.54 2.73 16.22
CA ALA A 680 18.51 2.38 15.18
C ALA A 680 19.96 2.45 15.71
N GLY A 681 20.72 1.37 15.52
CA GLY A 681 22.07 1.18 16.03
C GLY A 681 22.16 0.63 17.46
N LYS A 682 21.04 0.38 18.13
CA LYS A 682 20.96 -0.23 19.48
C LYS A 682 20.14 -1.52 19.48
N GLU A 683 19.89 -2.09 18.31
CA GLU A 683 19.08 -3.29 18.19
C GLU A 683 19.78 -4.52 18.78
N PRO A 684 19.01 -5.50 19.30
CA PRO A 684 19.56 -6.80 19.65
C PRO A 684 20.23 -7.48 18.47
N ASP A 685 21.25 -8.30 18.74
CA ASP A 685 21.81 -9.17 17.71
C ASP A 685 20.86 -10.32 17.42
N VAL A 686 20.56 -10.51 16.13
CA VAL A 686 19.63 -11.53 15.61
C VAL A 686 20.23 -12.35 14.48
N GLU A 687 21.52 -12.18 14.16
CA GLU A 687 22.16 -12.87 13.04
C GLU A 687 22.21 -14.41 13.21
N GLY A 688 21.99 -14.91 14.44
CA GLY A 688 21.91 -16.34 14.76
C GLY A 688 20.51 -16.96 14.72
N TYR A 689 19.46 -16.21 14.36
CA TYR A 689 18.08 -16.71 14.33
C TYR A 689 17.63 -16.98 12.90
N ALA A 690 17.49 -18.24 12.51
CA ALA A 690 17.05 -18.64 11.18
C ALA A 690 15.52 -18.87 11.12
N PRO A 691 14.85 -18.66 9.97
CA PRO A 691 13.41 -18.89 9.83
C PRO A 691 13.01 -20.32 10.21
N ILE A 692 11.77 -20.51 10.67
CA ILE A 692 11.23 -21.78 11.20
C ILE A 692 11.37 -22.97 10.21
N ASN A 693 11.56 -22.69 8.91
CA ASN A 693 11.77 -23.70 7.88
C ASN A 693 13.25 -24.15 7.71
N SER A 694 14.18 -23.61 8.50
CA SER A 694 15.58 -24.06 8.57
C SER A 694 15.90 -24.56 9.98
N ASN A 695 15.43 -25.76 10.32
CA ASN A 695 15.80 -26.57 11.49
C ASN A 695 15.90 -25.90 12.89
N GLY A 696 15.42 -24.66 13.10
CA GLY A 696 15.33 -24.02 14.42
C GLY A 696 16.66 -23.94 15.19
N PHE A 697 17.81 -23.90 14.49
CA PHE A 697 19.12 -23.85 15.16
C PHE A 697 19.46 -22.41 15.58
N HIS A 698 19.58 -22.19 16.89
CA HIS A 698 19.97 -20.92 17.50
C HIS A 698 21.48 -20.94 17.81
N LYS A 699 22.23 -19.97 17.27
CA LYS A 699 23.64 -19.78 17.62
C LYS A 699 23.73 -19.07 18.97
N LEU A 700 24.27 -19.76 19.97
CA LEU A 700 24.51 -19.24 21.32
C LEU A 700 25.51 -18.07 21.27
N SER A 701 25.30 -17.07 22.11
CA SER A 701 26.29 -16.03 22.37
C SER A 701 27.54 -16.60 23.05
N ASP A 702 28.66 -15.87 23.00
CA ASP A 702 29.91 -16.29 23.66
C ASP A 702 29.67 -16.66 25.14
N GLU A 703 28.86 -15.88 25.86
CA GLU A 703 28.54 -16.12 27.28
C GLU A 703 27.72 -17.40 27.50
N GLU A 704 26.75 -17.68 26.63
CA GLU A 704 25.92 -18.88 26.68
C GLU A 704 26.68 -20.13 26.24
N GLU A 705 27.58 -19.99 25.27
CA GLU A 705 28.46 -21.05 24.79
C GLU A 705 29.43 -21.48 25.91
N PHE A 706 30.06 -20.50 26.58
CA PHE A 706 30.89 -20.76 27.75
C PHE A 706 30.10 -21.37 28.91
N ALA A 707 28.84 -20.96 29.10
CA ALA A 707 27.97 -21.54 30.11
C ALA A 707 27.63 -23.00 29.79
N LEU A 708 27.23 -23.30 28.54
CA LEU A 708 26.87 -24.64 28.09
C LEU A 708 28.06 -25.60 28.13
N MET A 709 29.23 -25.16 27.66
CA MET A 709 30.49 -25.90 27.77
C MET A 709 30.79 -26.29 29.23
N ARG A 710 30.51 -25.39 30.18
CA ARG A 710 30.76 -25.63 31.60
C ARG A 710 29.71 -26.53 32.25
N THR A 711 28.44 -26.42 31.87
CA THR A 711 27.33 -27.11 32.55
C THR A 711 27.00 -28.48 31.98
N ASP A 712 27.11 -28.66 30.65
CA ASP A 712 26.75 -29.92 29.98
C ASP A 712 27.63 -30.14 28.72
N PRO A 713 28.83 -30.72 28.90
CA PRO A 713 29.80 -30.90 27.80
C PRO A 713 29.30 -31.74 26.63
N LEU A 714 28.37 -32.68 26.88
CA LEU A 714 27.79 -33.53 25.83
C LEU A 714 26.81 -32.74 24.96
N LYS A 715 25.98 -31.87 25.56
CA LYS A 715 25.14 -30.95 24.81
C LYS A 715 25.94 -29.89 24.08
N PHE A 716 27.10 -29.49 24.61
CA PHE A 716 28.01 -28.60 23.93
C PHE A 716 28.62 -29.24 22.66
N GLU A 717 29.02 -30.52 22.71
CA GLU A 717 29.43 -31.27 21.51
C GLU A 717 28.30 -31.42 20.49
N GLU A 718 27.07 -31.69 20.95
CA GLU A 718 25.90 -31.77 20.06
C GLU A 718 25.56 -30.41 19.42
N TYR A 719 25.69 -29.32 20.18
CA TYR A 719 25.55 -27.95 19.70
C TYR A 719 26.61 -27.62 18.64
N ASN A 720 27.89 -27.93 18.88
CA ASN A 720 28.96 -27.69 17.91
C ASN A 720 28.75 -28.47 16.62
N LYS A 721 28.28 -29.71 16.70
CA LYS A 721 27.95 -30.50 15.51
C LYS A 721 26.81 -29.87 14.71
N LYS A 722 25.76 -29.37 15.38
CA LYS A 722 24.66 -28.63 14.73
C LYS A 722 25.13 -27.28 14.19
N LEU A 723 26.07 -26.60 14.86
CA LEU A 723 26.70 -25.36 14.41
C LEU A 723 27.54 -25.58 13.13
N ASP A 724 28.29 -26.68 13.07
CA ASP A 724 29.06 -27.07 11.88
C ASP A 724 28.13 -27.43 10.71
N GLU A 725 27.05 -28.18 10.95
CA GLU A 725 26.03 -28.49 9.95
C GLU A 725 25.28 -27.23 9.46
N TYR A 726 25.06 -26.25 10.34
CA TYR A 726 24.50 -24.94 10.02
C TYR A 726 25.46 -24.09 9.18
N ASN A 727 26.72 -23.98 9.59
CA ASN A 727 27.76 -23.25 8.87
C ASN A 727 28.06 -23.85 7.49
N ALA A 728 28.05 -25.18 7.38
CA ALA A 728 28.24 -25.87 6.10
C ALA A 728 27.07 -25.62 5.11
N LYS A 729 25.83 -25.49 5.60
CA LYS A 729 24.69 -25.08 4.77
C LYS A 729 24.75 -23.61 4.36
N LEU A 730 25.29 -22.74 5.21
CA LEU A 730 25.54 -21.34 4.90
C LEU A 730 26.61 -21.16 3.82
N GLU A 731 27.64 -22.01 3.78
CA GLU A 731 28.72 -21.95 2.77
C GLU A 731 28.30 -22.37 1.35
N ASP A 732 27.25 -23.20 1.20
CA ASP A 732 26.74 -23.65 -0.11
C ASP A 732 25.74 -22.65 -0.77
N ASP A 733 25.22 -21.68 -0.02
CA ASP A 733 24.35 -20.62 -0.54
C ASP A 733 25.18 -19.42 -1.04
N ALA A 734 25.51 -19.42 -2.34
CA ALA A 734 26.24 -18.35 -3.03
C ALA A 734 25.50 -16.98 -3.08
N ASP A 735 24.29 -16.89 -2.50
CA ASP A 735 23.41 -15.73 -2.49
C ASP A 735 23.22 -15.14 -1.07
N GLN A 736 24.17 -15.31 -0.14
CA GLN A 736 24.08 -14.66 1.17
C GLN A 736 24.02 -13.14 1.04
N VAL A 737 22.88 -12.58 1.44
CA VAL A 737 22.67 -11.13 1.47
C VAL A 737 23.22 -10.58 2.79
N ASP A 738 24.11 -9.59 2.72
CA ASP A 738 24.66 -8.93 3.91
C ASP A 738 23.53 -8.22 4.68
N THR A 739 23.11 -8.80 5.82
CA THR A 739 22.08 -8.26 6.71
C THR A 739 22.64 -7.49 7.90
N SER A 740 23.97 -7.44 8.07
CA SER A 740 24.64 -6.84 9.23
C SER A 740 24.43 -5.33 9.33
N LYS A 741 24.21 -4.68 8.20
CA LYS A 741 23.98 -3.24 8.09
C LYS A 741 22.50 -2.87 7.99
N VAL A 742 21.60 -3.84 8.12
CA VAL A 742 20.16 -3.62 8.03
C VAL A 742 19.59 -3.37 9.42
N PRO A 743 19.17 -2.13 9.74
CA PRO A 743 18.48 -1.83 10.99
C PRO A 743 17.06 -2.42 10.99
N PHE A 744 16.53 -2.71 12.18
CA PHE A 744 15.25 -3.44 12.33
C PHE A 744 14.09 -2.67 11.71
N PHE A 745 14.10 -1.35 11.85
CA PHE A 745 13.02 -0.51 11.35
C PHE A 745 12.84 -0.60 9.83
N LEU A 746 13.93 -0.75 9.06
CA LEU A 746 13.85 -0.92 7.60
C LEU A 746 13.31 -2.30 7.22
N ALA A 747 13.63 -3.34 7.99
CA ALA A 747 13.08 -4.69 7.80
C ALA A 747 11.57 -4.70 8.04
N TYR A 748 11.11 -4.10 9.15
CA TYR A 748 9.68 -3.95 9.46
C TYR A 748 8.92 -3.14 8.40
N PHE A 749 9.47 -2.01 7.96
CA PHE A 749 8.88 -1.22 6.88
C PHE A 749 8.79 -2.02 5.58
N GLN A 750 9.85 -2.74 5.20
CA GLN A 750 9.85 -3.56 3.99
C GLN A 750 8.77 -4.65 4.04
N HIS A 751 8.66 -5.38 5.16
CA HIS A 751 7.65 -6.41 5.31
C HIS A 751 6.23 -5.84 5.21
N SER A 752 6.00 -4.67 5.83
CA SER A 752 4.75 -3.91 5.66
C SER A 752 4.46 -3.55 4.20
N PHE A 753 5.48 -3.15 3.42
CA PHE A 753 5.32 -2.83 2.00
C PHE A 753 5.08 -4.05 1.12
N ASP A 754 5.59 -5.22 1.50
CA ASP A 754 5.34 -6.46 0.79
C ASP A 754 3.87 -6.89 0.92
N MET A 755 3.26 -6.63 2.08
CA MET A 755 1.82 -6.82 2.33
C MET A 755 0.96 -5.74 1.66
N GLU A 756 1.29 -4.46 1.85
CA GLU A 756 0.58 -3.33 1.23
C GLU A 756 1.58 -2.35 0.58
N LYS A 757 1.82 -2.56 -0.72
CA LYS A 757 2.81 -1.81 -1.53
C LYS A 757 2.64 -0.31 -1.45
N LYS A 758 1.43 0.20 -1.22
CA LYS A 758 1.15 1.64 -1.17
C LYS A 758 1.70 2.30 0.10
N PHE A 759 1.96 1.55 1.18
CA PHE A 759 2.48 2.12 2.43
C PHE A 759 3.89 2.71 2.28
N ILE A 760 4.63 2.34 1.23
CA ILE A 760 5.89 2.99 0.87
C ILE A 760 5.71 4.51 0.64
N ARG A 761 4.52 4.95 0.22
CA ARG A 761 4.18 6.37 0.05
C ARG A 761 4.19 7.10 1.38
N TYR A 762 3.64 6.50 2.43
CA TYR A 762 3.68 7.06 3.78
C TYR A 762 5.11 7.16 4.28
N TYR A 763 5.90 6.09 4.13
CA TYR A 763 7.32 6.14 4.50
C TYR A 763 8.08 7.24 3.77
N ARG A 764 7.76 7.54 2.50
CA ARG A 764 8.46 8.59 1.74
C ARG A 764 7.98 10.02 2.04
N ASN A 765 6.74 10.18 2.48
CA ASN A 765 6.08 11.48 2.55
C ASN A 765 5.75 11.94 3.98
N GLU A 766 6.09 11.14 5.00
CA GLU A 766 5.77 11.43 6.41
C GLU A 766 7.00 11.54 7.32
N GLY A 767 6.89 12.44 8.31
CA GLY A 767 7.98 12.82 9.21
C GLY A 767 8.19 11.91 10.42
N ASN A 768 7.60 10.70 10.44
CA ASN A 768 7.69 9.80 11.61
C ASN A 768 9.09 9.23 11.83
N VAL A 769 9.87 9.07 10.76
CA VAL A 769 11.30 8.72 10.85
C VAL A 769 12.11 9.99 10.64
N ASN A 770 12.99 10.30 11.58
CA ASN A 770 13.84 11.49 11.57
C ASN A 770 14.71 11.54 10.30
N ASP A 771 14.81 12.72 9.68
CA ASP A 771 15.64 12.96 8.48
C ASP A 771 17.11 12.57 8.68
N LYS A 772 17.67 12.72 9.89
CA LYS A 772 19.03 12.27 10.20
C LYS A 772 19.15 10.75 10.06
N ILE A 773 18.20 10.01 10.63
CA ILE A 773 18.15 8.55 10.58
C ILE A 773 17.95 8.08 9.13
N ARG A 774 17.09 8.75 8.35
CA ARG A 774 16.89 8.47 6.92
C ARG A 774 18.15 8.70 6.08
N LYS A 775 18.97 9.69 6.45
CA LYS A 775 20.25 9.98 5.77
C LYS A 775 21.31 8.95 6.10
N GLU A 776 21.36 8.51 7.36
CA GLU A 776 22.30 7.51 7.85
C GLU A 776 21.95 6.11 7.32
N TYR A 777 20.70 5.70 7.48
CA TYR A 777 20.16 4.41 7.05
C TYR A 777 19.21 4.58 5.87
N LYS A 778 19.78 4.72 4.67
CA LYS A 778 19.01 4.99 3.46
C LYS A 778 18.28 3.74 2.96
N TYR A 779 16.95 3.80 2.87
CA TYR A 779 16.17 2.74 2.22
C TYR A 779 16.53 2.63 0.73
N SER A 780 16.85 1.42 0.29
CA SER A 780 17.35 1.12 -1.05
C SER A 780 16.62 -0.09 -1.63
N ARG A 781 16.21 0.01 -2.91
CA ARG A 781 15.55 -1.10 -3.61
C ARG A 781 16.47 -2.30 -3.85
N LYS A 782 17.79 -2.08 -3.86
CA LYS A 782 18.77 -3.15 -4.06
C LYS A 782 18.87 -4.06 -2.83
N ASP A 783 18.55 -3.52 -1.67
CA ASP A 783 18.74 -4.20 -0.38
C ASP A 783 17.42 -4.83 0.12
N ILE A 784 16.37 -4.84 -0.72
CA ILE A 784 15.08 -5.50 -0.42
C ILE A 784 15.25 -6.97 0.02
N PRO A 785 16.09 -7.79 -0.65
CA PRO A 785 16.35 -9.15 -0.16
C PRO A 785 16.92 -9.17 1.26
N ALA A 786 17.83 -8.24 1.58
CA ALA A 786 18.45 -8.12 2.90
C ALA A 786 17.41 -7.76 3.97
N TYR A 787 16.52 -6.81 3.64
CA TYR A 787 15.45 -6.37 4.53
C TYR A 787 14.47 -7.50 4.86
N ARG A 788 14.11 -8.32 3.86
CA ARG A 788 13.23 -9.49 4.05
C ARG A 788 13.90 -10.55 4.90
N GLN A 789 15.17 -10.87 4.63
CA GLN A 789 15.91 -11.85 5.41
C GLN A 789 16.08 -11.39 6.86
N LYS A 790 16.44 -10.12 7.09
CA LYS A 790 16.52 -9.54 8.44
C LYS A 790 15.17 -9.60 9.16
N PHE A 791 14.05 -9.37 8.47
CA PHE A 791 12.72 -9.49 9.06
C PHE A 791 12.43 -10.91 9.55
N GLU A 792 12.75 -11.94 8.75
CA GLU A 792 12.56 -13.34 9.17
C GLU A 792 13.40 -13.68 10.42
N MET A 793 14.63 -13.18 10.51
CA MET A 793 15.49 -13.33 11.69
C MET A 793 14.86 -12.66 12.93
N ILE A 794 14.38 -11.42 12.78
CA ILE A 794 13.69 -10.68 13.84
C ILE A 794 12.42 -11.42 14.31
N LYS A 795 11.66 -12.00 13.37
CA LYS A 795 10.46 -12.76 13.70
C LYS A 795 10.79 -14.02 14.50
N ALA A 796 11.78 -14.80 14.04
CA ALA A 796 12.23 -16.00 14.74
C ALA A 796 12.75 -15.68 16.16
N TYR A 797 13.50 -14.59 16.32
CA TYR A 797 13.94 -14.08 17.62
C TYR A 797 12.76 -13.83 18.58
N HIS A 798 11.74 -13.10 18.13
CA HIS A 798 10.58 -12.80 18.96
C HIS A 798 9.72 -14.03 19.26
N ASP A 799 9.48 -14.90 18.27
CA ASP A 799 8.69 -16.12 18.46
C ASP A 799 9.34 -17.05 19.51
N GLN A 800 10.67 -17.13 19.51
CA GLN A 800 11.43 -17.90 20.51
C GLN A 800 11.33 -17.26 21.91
N GLN A 801 11.47 -15.95 22.04
CA GLN A 801 11.28 -15.27 23.33
C GLN A 801 9.88 -15.49 23.90
N ILE A 802 8.85 -15.43 23.05
CA ILE A 802 7.48 -15.74 23.47
C ILE A 802 7.38 -17.19 23.96
N ALA A 803 7.95 -18.15 23.23
CA ALA A 803 7.93 -19.57 23.62
C ALA A 803 8.64 -19.84 24.97
N GLU A 804 9.75 -19.15 25.22
CA GLU A 804 10.50 -19.20 26.48
C GLU A 804 9.71 -18.58 27.64
N GLU A 805 8.99 -17.48 27.40
CA GLU A 805 8.13 -16.82 28.40
C GLU A 805 6.84 -17.61 28.70
N THR A 806 6.25 -18.29 27.72
CA THR A 806 5.00 -19.07 27.88
C THR A 806 5.21 -20.52 28.31
N GLY A 807 6.46 -21.00 28.36
CA GLY A 807 6.81 -22.36 28.79
C GLY A 807 6.41 -23.46 27.79
N THR A 808 6.09 -23.10 26.55
CA THR A 808 5.78 -24.03 25.46
C THR A 808 7.06 -24.31 24.68
N GLY A 809 7.94 -25.11 25.25
CA GLY A 809 9.10 -25.65 24.55
C GLY A 809 8.69 -26.57 23.40
N LEU A 810 9.41 -26.47 22.29
CA LEU A 810 9.34 -27.33 21.12
C LEU A 810 9.26 -28.81 21.52
N ASN A 811 8.14 -29.47 21.25
CA ASN A 811 8.07 -30.92 21.21
C ASN A 811 7.74 -31.36 19.79
N GLU A 812 8.55 -32.31 19.35
CA GLU A 812 8.75 -32.84 18.02
C GLU A 812 7.50 -33.53 17.43
N GLU A 813 7.49 -33.56 16.10
CA GLU A 813 6.57 -34.29 15.26
C GLU A 813 6.33 -35.73 15.72
N SER A 814 5.07 -36.16 15.75
CA SER A 814 4.72 -37.56 15.53
C SER A 814 3.61 -37.64 14.50
N THR A 815 4.02 -37.81 13.25
CA THR A 815 3.21 -38.30 12.15
C THR A 815 2.83 -39.76 12.43
N GLN A 816 1.55 -40.04 12.64
CA GLN A 816 0.97 -41.34 12.27
C GLN A 816 -0.41 -41.14 11.64
N GLU A 817 -0.51 -41.55 10.38
CA GLU A 817 -1.74 -41.68 9.62
C GLU A 817 -2.68 -42.78 10.16
N GLN A 818 -3.96 -42.63 9.81
CA GLN A 818 -5.06 -43.60 9.78
C GLN A 818 -5.77 -43.96 11.10
N SER A 819 -6.99 -43.43 11.28
CA SER A 819 -8.25 -44.11 10.90
C SER A 819 -9.47 -43.51 11.62
N SER A 820 -10.54 -43.22 10.88
CA SER A 820 -11.90 -43.03 11.45
C SER A 820 -12.41 -44.37 12.01
N PRO A 821 -13.29 -44.38 13.05
CA PRO A 821 -14.73 -44.34 12.75
C PRO A 821 -15.64 -43.64 13.79
N ASN A 822 -16.73 -43.05 13.28
CA ASN A 822 -18.11 -42.97 13.79
C ASN A 822 -18.46 -42.59 15.25
N ASN A 823 -19.27 -41.53 15.35
CA ASN A 823 -20.54 -41.34 16.10
C ASN A 823 -20.66 -41.83 17.55
N THR A 824 -21.01 -40.91 18.49
CA THR A 824 -22.36 -40.85 19.12
C THR A 824 -22.55 -39.62 20.04
N GLU A 825 -23.70 -38.96 19.81
CA GLU A 825 -24.67 -38.37 20.78
C GLU A 825 -24.26 -37.61 22.06
N SER A 826 -24.90 -36.43 22.17
CA SER A 826 -25.51 -35.84 23.39
C SER A 826 -24.54 -35.33 24.46
N THR A 827 -24.78 -34.26 25.22
CA THR A 827 -26.00 -33.54 25.63
C THR A 827 -25.53 -32.21 26.27
N ALA A 828 -26.36 -31.18 26.20
CA ALA A 828 -26.25 -30.01 27.09
C ALA A 828 -26.32 -30.45 28.57
N PRO A 829 -25.82 -29.61 29.49
CA PRO A 829 -26.80 -28.97 30.36
C PRO A 829 -26.57 -27.49 30.62
N SER A 830 -27.69 -26.93 31.03
CA SER A 830 -28.06 -25.60 31.48
C SER A 830 -27.20 -24.98 32.59
N GLU A 831 -27.27 -23.64 32.61
CA GLU A 831 -27.46 -22.76 33.77
C GLU A 831 -27.15 -23.35 35.15
N ASP A 832 -26.18 -22.75 35.85
CA ASP A 832 -26.54 -21.99 37.05
C ASP A 832 -25.36 -21.22 37.66
N ASN A 833 -25.72 -20.05 38.22
CA ASN A 833 -25.10 -19.33 39.33
C ASN A 833 -23.94 -18.32 39.12
N LYS A 834 -24.37 -17.05 39.30
CA LYS A 834 -23.77 -15.91 40.02
C LYS A 834 -22.94 -14.90 39.24
#